data_AF-A0A661WE56-F1
#
_entry.id   AF-A0A661WE56-F1
#
_cell.length_a   1.000
_cell.length_b   1.000
_cell.length_c   1.000
_cell.angle_alpha   90.00
_cell.angle_beta   90.00
_cell.angle_gamma   90.00
#
_symmetry.space_group_name_H-M   'P 1'
#
loop_
_entity.id
_entity.type
_entity.pdbx_description
1 polymer ?
#
loop_
_entity_poly.entity_id
_entity_poly.type
_entity_poly.pdbx_seq_one_letter_code
_entity_poly.pdbx_strand_id
1 'polypeptide(L)'
;NTAKNVISTRVTNLIAKSSWDIEDLITRKTVAGIKIPGIDDKLMANIMYARLVYKTELPTQQVTVDHIVDVRASLSNQTTADLLNSPDTWKWFREVHKQFMLTDKLDHQIADIFSTFKGEEILSKRIGQIHTRMPKYAYLGEEFNEYNLAQAYQALALTIFNGLIHVGAIKGGEKDTPWINAKGERKIRTERLVTFEGKESKTRDQYRGVQTEPGAVLSKVVKGKLKERVCKLNKAMKDSLKANNSLPLQLVEVDKAEFYELANEAIKDSENFVSAEVKVFIEEAYQVYLGMLGSEIYLSMRYDYRFRQYYDFVNVVFSPHTKGGKYLFEACTPDLPRKHGKNLQISSAVTLATGVRHNIPEGVKAWKTNQAELTAKLLSHQEEKDGEMVNKKIGERIYQRRLVQAIEDTENGIPTNFLLAQDHTNGGLQWFAAEFASEKSSLLGNISSHVHYRDSHQEAADSFKLGRKEYKDNISQGILHGGASASMAKTLLKITGLSYTVDEIDQFLIHTFGDEIVNIQNYNKFATTLYDNWNTSLYFKTMDNFNARSTAYIEHDKHKVYGLDPAKLGKYGSITITCTMPLVLTNTKSEVIYSSADQERKAGERRNANTKRYGTYANVTHSIDGWSLRTTVAALYAAGFAGVNAHDMYIYQANAYEDVINPQLVKNLKRVRQERPYTNALVQMNNKRVGGPVKGMPEFIYGTATTEELDKATCFLSA
;
A
#
# COMPACT_ATOMS: atom_id res chain seq x y z
N ASN A 1 9.36 -12.22 -29.37
CA ASN A 1 10.38 -12.39 -30.44
C ASN A 1 10.02 -11.70 -31.76
N THR A 2 8.80 -11.82 -32.28
CA THR A 2 8.39 -11.14 -33.54
C THR A 2 8.18 -9.61 -33.37
N ALA A 3 7.64 -9.15 -32.23
CA ALA A 3 7.58 -7.72 -31.89
C ALA A 3 8.97 -7.08 -31.67
N LYS A 4 9.93 -7.90 -31.21
CA LYS A 4 11.36 -7.55 -31.04
C LYS A 4 12.00 -7.17 -32.38
N ASN A 5 11.57 -7.79 -33.49
CA ASN A 5 12.10 -7.53 -34.82
C ASN A 5 11.45 -6.31 -35.49
N VAL A 6 10.16 -6.04 -35.27
CA VAL A 6 9.47 -4.93 -35.96
C VAL A 6 9.84 -3.55 -35.37
N ILE A 7 9.91 -3.43 -34.05
CA ILE A 7 10.28 -2.16 -33.38
C ILE A 7 11.78 -1.89 -33.51
N SER A 8 12.62 -2.92 -33.37
CA SER A 8 14.06 -2.85 -33.62
C SER A 8 14.34 -2.38 -35.05
N THR A 9 13.73 -3.01 -36.07
CA THR A 9 14.04 -2.67 -37.48
C THR A 9 13.66 -1.24 -37.84
N ARG A 10 12.52 -0.71 -37.38
CA ARG A 10 12.11 0.68 -37.67
C ARG A 10 13.00 1.70 -36.96
N VAL A 11 13.33 1.48 -35.68
CA VAL A 11 14.17 2.37 -34.88
C VAL A 11 15.63 2.30 -35.34
N THR A 12 16.17 1.10 -35.60
CA THR A 12 17.52 0.88 -36.12
C THR A 12 17.69 1.47 -37.52
N ASN A 13 16.70 1.35 -38.42
CA ASN A 13 16.78 1.97 -39.76
C ASN A 13 16.70 3.51 -39.72
N LEU A 14 16.04 4.10 -38.73
CA LEU A 14 16.00 5.55 -38.52
C LEU A 14 17.30 6.08 -37.89
N ILE A 15 17.89 5.33 -36.95
CA ILE A 15 19.20 5.66 -36.36
C ILE A 15 20.30 5.54 -37.42
N ALA A 16 20.29 4.45 -38.22
CA ALA A 16 21.26 4.22 -39.29
C ALA A 16 21.20 5.29 -40.40
N LYS A 17 20.02 5.85 -40.68
CA LYS A 17 19.85 6.91 -41.69
C LYS A 17 20.13 8.32 -41.18
N SER A 18 20.02 8.55 -39.88
CA SER A 18 20.07 9.90 -39.34
C SER A 18 21.51 10.31 -38.94
N SER A 19 22.43 9.37 -38.69
CA SER A 19 23.80 9.64 -38.20
C SER A 19 23.88 10.35 -36.83
N TRP A 20 22.78 10.34 -36.06
CA TRP A 20 22.72 10.92 -34.71
C TRP A 20 22.93 9.84 -33.65
N ASP A 21 23.68 10.20 -32.61
CA ASP A 21 23.70 9.45 -31.35
C ASP A 21 22.34 9.62 -30.63
N ILE A 22 21.78 8.52 -30.10
CA ILE A 22 20.51 8.51 -29.36
C ILE A 22 20.58 9.44 -28.15
N GLU A 23 21.75 9.51 -27.48
CA GLU A 23 21.94 10.43 -26.34
C GLU A 23 21.90 11.89 -26.79
N ASP A 24 22.55 12.24 -27.91
CA ASP A 24 22.53 13.60 -28.46
C ASP A 24 21.12 14.01 -28.94
N LEU A 25 20.37 13.07 -29.52
CA LEU A 25 18.96 13.22 -29.92
C LEU A 25 18.04 13.53 -28.74
N ILE A 26 18.17 12.77 -27.66
CA ILE A 26 17.39 12.97 -26.43
C ILE A 26 17.78 14.30 -25.81
N THR A 27 19.08 14.55 -25.57
CA THR A 27 19.56 15.80 -24.96
C THR A 27 19.10 17.05 -25.72
N ARG A 28 19.18 17.06 -27.06
CA ARG A 28 18.77 18.24 -27.85
C ARG A 28 17.26 18.52 -27.80
N LYS A 29 16.42 17.48 -27.67
CA LYS A 29 14.97 17.68 -27.56
C LYS A 29 14.51 17.99 -26.13
N THR A 30 15.03 17.27 -25.12
CA THR A 30 14.59 17.48 -23.71
C THR A 30 15.22 18.71 -23.05
N VAL A 31 16.47 19.05 -23.40
CA VAL A 31 17.20 20.17 -22.75
C VAL A 31 17.13 21.46 -23.57
N ALA A 32 17.17 21.36 -24.90
CA ALA A 32 17.26 22.55 -25.77
C ALA A 32 15.96 22.89 -26.53
N GLY A 33 14.90 22.07 -26.42
CA GLY A 33 13.61 22.33 -27.08
C GLY A 33 13.68 22.37 -28.61
N ILE A 34 14.73 21.80 -29.21
CA ILE A 34 14.99 21.85 -30.65
C ILE A 34 14.03 20.89 -31.36
N LYS A 35 13.24 21.39 -32.31
CA LYS A 35 12.46 20.56 -33.24
C LYS A 35 13.41 19.86 -34.21
N ILE A 36 13.42 18.53 -34.19
CA ILE A 36 14.22 17.72 -35.11
C ILE A 36 13.31 17.29 -36.27
N PRO A 37 13.59 17.70 -37.52
CA PRO A 37 12.76 17.36 -38.68
C PRO A 37 12.61 15.84 -38.82
N GLY A 38 11.37 15.36 -38.98
CA GLY A 38 11.05 13.94 -39.14
C GLY A 38 10.92 13.14 -37.84
N ILE A 39 11.08 13.76 -36.67
CA ILE A 39 10.89 13.12 -35.36
C ILE A 39 9.81 13.85 -34.58
N ASP A 40 8.58 13.36 -34.71
CA ASP A 40 7.45 13.84 -33.90
C ASP A 40 7.57 13.40 -32.43
N ASP A 41 6.66 13.89 -31.59
CA ASP A 41 6.67 13.62 -30.15
C ASP A 41 6.37 12.15 -29.84
N LYS A 42 5.54 11.50 -30.68
CA LYS A 42 5.19 10.09 -30.55
C LYS A 42 6.38 9.17 -30.85
N LEU A 43 7.15 9.48 -31.89
CA LEU A 43 8.36 8.75 -32.26
C LEU A 43 9.46 8.92 -31.20
N MET A 44 9.62 10.12 -30.63
CA MET A 44 10.54 10.29 -29.50
C MET A 44 10.12 9.50 -28.26
N ALA A 45 8.83 9.49 -27.93
CA ALA A 45 8.35 8.71 -26.81
C ALA A 45 8.62 7.21 -27.00
N ASN A 46 8.48 6.70 -28.23
CA ASN A 46 8.84 5.32 -28.59
C ASN A 46 10.36 5.04 -28.46
N ILE A 47 11.22 5.99 -28.84
CA ILE A 47 12.68 5.88 -28.67
C ILE A 47 13.05 5.89 -27.17
N MET A 48 12.39 6.72 -26.36
CA MET A 48 12.59 6.75 -24.91
C MET A 48 12.07 5.47 -24.23
N TYR A 49 10.92 4.94 -24.66
CA TYR A 49 10.39 3.64 -24.24
C TYR A 49 11.37 2.51 -24.56
N ALA A 50 11.92 2.47 -25.77
CA ALA A 50 12.95 1.51 -26.15
C ALA A 50 14.26 1.70 -25.33
N ARG A 51 14.65 2.91 -24.94
CA ARG A 51 15.80 3.10 -24.05
C ARG A 51 15.53 2.55 -22.64
N LEU A 52 14.33 2.79 -22.09
CA LEU A 52 13.95 2.39 -20.73
C LEU A 52 13.74 0.88 -20.60
N VAL A 53 13.08 0.25 -21.57
CA VAL A 53 12.85 -1.21 -21.59
C VAL A 53 14.14 -2.00 -21.80
N TYR A 54 15.13 -1.44 -22.51
CA TYR A 54 16.35 -2.13 -22.91
C TYR A 54 17.60 -1.73 -22.10
N LYS A 55 17.44 -0.97 -21.01
CA LYS A 55 18.52 -0.68 -20.06
C LYS A 55 18.83 -1.90 -19.19
N THR A 56 19.27 -3.00 -19.80
CA THR A 56 20.02 -4.04 -19.10
C THR A 56 21.41 -3.49 -18.83
N GLU A 57 21.61 -2.88 -17.65
CA GLU A 57 22.92 -2.45 -17.19
C GLU A 57 23.86 -3.66 -17.06
N LEU A 58 24.97 -3.62 -17.80
CA LEU A 58 26.16 -4.45 -17.58
C LEU A 58 26.77 -4.16 -16.19
N PRO A 59 27.48 -5.14 -15.58
CA PRO A 59 27.83 -5.10 -14.17
C PRO A 59 28.93 -4.06 -13.87
N THR A 60 28.59 -3.01 -13.12
CA THR A 60 29.55 -2.20 -12.36
C THR A 60 29.74 -2.86 -11.00
N GLN A 61 30.98 -3.03 -10.54
CA GLN A 61 31.38 -3.83 -9.35
C GLN A 61 30.36 -3.74 -8.21
N GLN A 62 29.56 -4.79 -8.09
CA GLN A 62 28.64 -5.00 -6.99
C GLN A 62 29.42 -5.53 -5.79
N VAL A 63 28.90 -5.36 -4.57
CA VAL A 63 29.41 -6.14 -3.43
C VAL A 63 29.36 -7.61 -3.79
N THR A 64 30.53 -8.24 -3.91
CA THR A 64 30.67 -9.64 -4.32
C THR A 64 30.72 -10.55 -3.09
N VAL A 65 30.67 -11.85 -3.33
CA VAL A 65 30.96 -12.86 -2.31
C VAL A 65 32.36 -12.67 -1.74
N ASP A 66 33.36 -12.37 -2.59
CA ASP A 66 34.75 -12.18 -2.16
C ASP A 66 34.89 -11.04 -1.15
N HIS A 67 34.19 -9.91 -1.35
CA HIS A 67 34.17 -8.84 -0.36
C HIS A 67 33.61 -9.29 0.99
N ILE A 68 32.60 -10.17 1.02
CA ILE A 68 32.06 -10.72 2.28
C ILE A 68 33.08 -11.65 2.95
N VAL A 69 33.82 -12.43 2.15
CA VAL A 69 34.92 -13.27 2.63
C VAL A 69 36.03 -12.41 3.24
N ASP A 70 36.41 -11.31 2.59
CA ASP A 70 37.43 -10.37 3.10
C ASP A 70 36.98 -9.69 4.40
N VAL A 71 35.70 -9.31 4.48
CA VAL A 71 35.12 -8.79 5.73
C VAL A 71 35.26 -9.80 6.85
N ARG A 72 34.90 -11.06 6.61
CA ARG A 72 35.06 -12.13 7.60
C ARG A 72 36.53 -12.30 7.98
N ALA A 73 37.45 -12.31 7.00
CA ALA A 73 38.89 -12.44 7.26
C ALA A 73 39.41 -11.29 8.16
N SER A 74 38.99 -10.05 7.92
CA SER A 74 39.38 -8.88 8.74
C SER A 74 38.91 -8.97 10.20
N LEU A 75 37.86 -9.74 10.46
CA LEU A 75 37.29 -9.98 11.78
C LEU A 75 37.85 -11.23 12.47
N SER A 76 38.59 -12.07 11.75
CA SER A 76 39.16 -13.34 12.24
C SER A 76 40.48 -13.10 13.00
N ASN A 77 40.41 -12.36 14.11
CA ASN A 77 41.55 -12.14 15.00
C ASN A 77 41.20 -12.53 16.45
N GLN A 78 42.24 -12.79 17.26
CA GLN A 78 42.08 -13.25 18.66
C GLN A 78 41.26 -12.25 19.49
N THR A 79 41.48 -10.95 19.32
CA THR A 79 40.77 -9.92 20.08
C THR A 79 39.26 -9.92 19.80
N THR A 80 38.86 -10.12 18.55
CA THR A 80 37.44 -10.27 18.16
C THR A 80 36.87 -11.57 18.72
N ALA A 81 37.63 -12.66 18.72
CA ALA A 81 37.22 -13.93 19.33
C ALA A 81 37.02 -13.77 20.85
N ASP A 82 37.93 -13.10 21.55
CA ASP A 82 37.84 -12.82 22.99
C ASP A 82 36.61 -11.96 23.31
N LEU A 83 36.37 -10.91 22.53
CA LEU A 83 35.21 -10.04 22.66
C LEU A 83 33.89 -10.81 22.48
N LEU A 84 33.82 -11.68 21.47
CA LEU A 84 32.67 -12.54 21.24
C LEU A 84 32.53 -13.63 22.32
N ASN A 85 33.61 -14.07 22.95
CA ASN A 85 33.56 -15.08 24.02
C ASN A 85 33.34 -14.48 25.42
N SER A 86 33.42 -13.15 25.57
CA SER A 86 33.16 -12.47 26.83
C SER A 86 31.76 -12.80 27.38
N PRO A 87 31.64 -13.08 28.69
CA PRO A 87 30.36 -13.22 29.39
C PRO A 87 29.47 -11.97 29.30
N ASP A 88 30.08 -10.79 29.17
CA ASP A 88 29.38 -9.49 29.13
C ASP A 88 28.75 -9.20 27.76
N THR A 89 29.13 -9.96 26.74
CA THR A 89 28.55 -9.82 25.39
C THR A 89 27.19 -10.49 25.34
N TRP A 90 26.16 -9.73 24.92
CA TRP A 90 24.81 -10.24 24.79
C TRP A 90 24.76 -11.55 23.98
N LYS A 91 24.10 -12.58 24.53
CA LYS A 91 24.03 -13.92 23.93
C LYS A 91 23.55 -13.89 22.46
N TRP A 92 22.52 -13.09 22.16
CA TRP A 92 21.98 -12.95 20.80
C TRP A 92 22.97 -12.31 19.83
N PHE A 93 23.75 -11.32 20.28
CA PHE A 93 24.75 -10.64 19.47
C PHE A 93 25.86 -11.62 19.11
N ARG A 94 26.37 -12.30 20.15
CA ARG A 94 27.44 -13.30 20.05
C ARG A 94 27.08 -14.39 19.06
N GLU A 95 25.90 -14.98 19.18
CA GLU A 95 25.53 -16.13 18.37
C GLU A 95 25.41 -15.77 16.88
N VAL A 96 24.73 -14.68 16.54
CA VAL A 96 24.60 -14.25 15.14
C VAL A 96 25.95 -13.93 14.51
N HIS A 97 26.85 -13.27 15.24
CA HIS A 97 28.19 -12.96 14.73
C HIS A 97 29.06 -14.22 14.60
N LYS A 98 29.03 -15.15 15.57
CA LYS A 98 29.74 -16.43 15.44
C LYS A 98 29.28 -17.21 14.22
N GLN A 99 27.96 -17.29 13.99
CA GLN A 99 27.42 -17.97 12.82
C GLN A 99 27.85 -17.31 11.50
N PHE A 100 27.89 -15.98 11.44
CA PHE A 100 28.45 -15.25 10.28
C PHE A 100 29.93 -15.59 10.04
N MET A 101 30.72 -15.68 11.11
CA MET A 101 32.14 -16.01 11.03
C MET A 101 32.39 -17.47 10.62
N LEU A 102 31.45 -18.38 10.89
CA LEU A 102 31.60 -19.82 10.64
C LEU A 102 30.87 -20.34 9.40
N THR A 103 29.91 -19.58 8.85
CA THR A 103 29.03 -20.04 7.76
C THR A 103 29.26 -19.26 6.48
N ASP A 104 29.93 -19.89 5.51
CA ASP A 104 30.17 -19.36 4.15
C ASP A 104 28.95 -19.52 3.22
N LYS A 105 28.09 -20.52 3.46
CA LYS A 105 26.93 -20.85 2.62
C LYS A 105 25.93 -19.72 2.42
N LEU A 106 25.97 -18.67 3.25
CA LEU A 106 25.06 -17.54 3.18
C LEU A 106 25.68 -16.30 2.52
N ASP A 107 26.95 -16.35 2.13
CA ASP A 107 27.69 -15.18 1.62
C ASP A 107 27.09 -14.64 0.33
N HIS A 108 26.64 -15.52 -0.57
CA HIS A 108 25.92 -15.11 -1.77
C HIS A 108 24.64 -14.32 -1.46
N GLN A 109 23.90 -14.71 -0.42
CA GLN A 109 22.68 -13.99 -0.01
C GLN A 109 23.00 -12.63 0.60
N ILE A 110 24.10 -12.55 1.36
CA ILE A 110 24.57 -11.29 1.92
C ILE A 110 25.04 -10.37 0.79
N ALA A 111 25.90 -10.85 -0.10
CA ALA A 111 26.37 -10.12 -1.27
C ALA A 111 25.19 -9.62 -2.12
N ASP A 112 24.20 -10.48 -2.42
CA ASP A 112 22.98 -10.12 -3.14
C ASP A 112 22.18 -9.00 -2.45
N ILE A 113 22.17 -8.93 -1.12
CA ILE A 113 21.48 -7.85 -0.40
C ILE A 113 22.23 -6.53 -0.60
N PHE A 114 23.54 -6.54 -0.39
CA PHE A 114 24.35 -5.33 -0.44
C PHE A 114 24.58 -4.83 -1.88
N SER A 115 24.57 -5.72 -2.87
CA SER A 115 24.64 -5.38 -4.30
C SER A 115 23.41 -4.61 -4.80
N THR A 116 22.27 -4.71 -4.09
CA THR A 116 21.09 -3.90 -4.45
C THR A 116 21.21 -2.42 -4.09
N PHE A 117 22.22 -2.02 -3.31
CA PHE A 117 22.42 -0.63 -2.96
C PHE A 117 23.24 0.11 -4.02
N LYS A 118 22.86 1.35 -4.30
CA LYS A 118 23.54 2.25 -5.23
C LYS A 118 23.60 3.66 -4.61
N GLY A 119 24.57 4.46 -5.03
CA GLY A 119 24.70 5.86 -4.62
C GLY A 119 25.13 6.08 -3.17
N GLU A 120 24.99 7.33 -2.72
CA GLU A 120 25.29 7.81 -1.36
C GLU A 120 24.02 7.82 -0.50
N GLU A 121 24.06 7.22 0.69
CA GLU A 121 22.92 7.26 1.62
C GLU A 121 23.35 7.24 3.09
N ILE A 122 22.46 7.72 3.98
CA ILE A 122 22.68 7.72 5.43
C ILE A 122 22.75 6.28 5.95
N LEU A 123 23.84 5.94 6.64
CA LEU A 123 24.11 4.59 7.14
C LEU A 123 23.04 4.10 8.14
N SER A 124 22.57 4.97 9.05
CA SER A 124 21.53 4.62 10.03
C SER A 124 20.22 4.21 9.36
N LYS A 125 19.85 4.88 8.27
CA LYS A 125 18.68 4.56 7.44
C LYS A 125 18.84 3.19 6.77
N ARG A 126 20.03 2.88 6.23
CA ARG A 126 20.33 1.56 5.64
C ARG A 126 20.26 0.43 6.67
N ILE A 127 20.90 0.58 7.83
CA ILE A 127 20.89 -0.42 8.90
C ILE A 127 19.46 -0.68 9.41
N GLY A 128 18.68 0.39 9.65
CA GLY A 128 17.28 0.27 10.04
C GLY A 128 16.43 -0.50 9.02
N GLN A 129 16.82 -0.49 7.75
CA GLN A 129 16.09 -1.15 6.66
C GLN A 129 16.58 -2.56 6.30
N ILE A 130 17.84 -2.90 6.57
CA ILE A 130 18.51 -4.10 6.02
C ILE A 130 18.35 -5.33 6.90
N HIS A 131 18.20 -5.17 8.23
CA HIS A 131 18.16 -6.28 9.18
C HIS A 131 17.08 -7.32 8.89
N THR A 132 16.01 -6.88 8.23
CA THR A 132 14.86 -7.69 7.82
C THR A 132 15.11 -8.53 6.56
N ARG A 133 16.14 -8.18 5.78
CA ARG A 133 16.59 -8.91 4.59
C ARG A 133 17.69 -9.91 4.90
N MET A 134 18.36 -9.79 6.05
CA MET A 134 19.51 -10.61 6.43
C MET A 134 19.15 -12.10 6.43
N PRO A 135 20.05 -12.98 5.93
CA PRO A 135 19.81 -14.40 5.93
C PRO A 135 19.77 -14.95 7.35
N LYS A 136 18.94 -15.98 7.57
CA LYS A 136 18.80 -16.61 8.88
C LYS A 136 19.85 -17.69 9.08
N TYR A 137 20.60 -17.60 10.17
CA TYR A 137 21.46 -18.69 10.62
C TYR A 137 20.62 -19.78 11.30
N ALA A 138 20.80 -21.03 10.87
CA ALA A 138 19.97 -22.17 11.29
C ALA A 138 20.14 -22.55 12.77
N TYR A 139 21.23 -22.14 13.42
CA TYR A 139 21.62 -22.56 14.76
C TYR A 139 21.27 -21.57 15.88
N LEU A 140 20.53 -20.50 15.57
CA LEU A 140 19.91 -19.67 16.59
C LEU A 140 18.75 -20.49 17.17
N GLY A 141 19.03 -21.31 18.19
CA GLY A 141 18.04 -22.15 18.85
C GLY A 141 16.77 -21.40 19.24
N GLU A 142 15.75 -22.13 19.67
CA GLU A 142 14.39 -21.66 19.97
C GLU A 142 14.29 -20.57 21.08
N GLU A 143 15.40 -20.02 21.58
CA GLU A 143 15.46 -19.19 22.79
C GLU A 143 15.47 -17.66 22.57
N PHE A 144 15.55 -17.16 21.33
CA PHE A 144 15.56 -15.70 21.09
C PHE A 144 14.18 -15.18 20.65
N ASN A 145 13.66 -14.20 21.39
CA ASN A 145 12.50 -13.43 20.94
C ASN A 145 12.80 -12.63 19.66
N GLU A 146 11.75 -12.27 18.92
CA GLU A 146 11.91 -11.57 17.62
C GLU A 146 12.60 -10.21 17.75
N TYR A 147 12.44 -9.51 18.87
CA TYR A 147 13.07 -8.21 19.12
C TYR A 147 14.60 -8.32 19.22
N ASN A 148 15.10 -9.25 20.04
CA ASN A 148 16.53 -9.52 20.20
C ASN A 148 17.14 -10.00 18.89
N LEU A 149 16.39 -10.81 18.14
CA LEU A 149 16.83 -11.27 16.82
C LEU A 149 16.95 -10.10 15.83
N ALA A 150 15.99 -9.17 15.82
CA ALA A 150 16.06 -7.96 14.99
C ALA A 150 17.27 -7.09 15.37
N GLN A 151 17.54 -6.90 16.67
CA GLN A 151 18.74 -6.19 17.14
C GLN A 151 20.03 -6.90 16.70
N ALA A 152 20.07 -8.23 16.77
CA ALA A 152 21.22 -9.02 16.34
C ALA A 152 21.55 -8.82 14.86
N TYR A 153 20.52 -8.80 14.00
CA TYR A 153 20.73 -8.57 12.56
C TYR A 153 21.08 -7.11 12.22
N GLN A 154 20.60 -6.13 12.99
CA GLN A 154 21.03 -4.74 12.85
C GLN A 154 22.50 -4.58 13.24
N ALA A 155 22.91 -5.24 14.32
CA ALA A 155 24.29 -5.30 14.77
C ALA A 155 25.20 -5.96 13.72
N LEU A 156 24.80 -7.11 13.18
CA LEU A 156 25.53 -7.77 12.11
C LEU A 156 25.61 -6.91 10.85
N ALA A 157 24.53 -6.22 10.48
CA ALA A 157 24.55 -5.30 9.35
C ALA A 157 25.58 -4.17 9.56
N LEU A 158 25.62 -3.57 10.76
CA LEU A 158 26.65 -2.58 11.09
C LEU A 158 28.06 -3.16 10.99
N THR A 159 28.27 -4.38 11.49
CA THR A 159 29.54 -5.12 11.36
C THR A 159 29.96 -5.25 9.90
N ILE A 160 29.06 -5.69 9.03
CA ILE A 160 29.34 -5.87 7.59
C ILE A 160 29.62 -4.51 6.93
N PHE A 161 28.85 -3.46 7.25
CA PHE A 161 29.13 -2.12 6.74
C PHE A 161 30.52 -1.61 7.15
N ASN A 162 30.89 -1.74 8.42
CA ASN A 162 32.23 -1.35 8.88
C ASN A 162 33.32 -2.16 8.17
N GLY A 163 33.11 -3.47 8.01
CA GLY A 163 34.01 -4.34 7.26
C GLY A 163 34.15 -3.94 5.79
N LEU A 164 33.04 -3.72 5.07
CA LEU A 164 33.05 -3.33 3.66
C LEU A 164 33.78 -2.00 3.45
N ILE A 165 33.66 -1.06 4.39
CA ILE A 165 34.45 0.18 4.39
C ILE A 165 35.94 -0.12 4.59
N HIS A 166 36.26 -0.99 5.55
CA HIS A 166 37.63 -1.35 5.89
C HIS A 166 38.37 -2.04 4.73
N VAL A 167 37.71 -2.97 4.03
CA VAL A 167 38.30 -3.67 2.86
C VAL A 167 38.22 -2.86 1.57
N GLY A 168 37.70 -1.63 1.63
CA GLY A 168 37.61 -0.72 0.47
C GLY A 168 36.52 -1.07 -0.55
N ALA A 169 35.62 -2.01 -0.24
CA ALA A 169 34.51 -2.40 -1.12
C ALA A 169 33.43 -1.30 -1.24
N ILE A 170 33.29 -0.44 -0.23
CA ILE A 170 32.42 0.75 -0.25
C ILE A 170 33.12 1.94 0.42
N LYS A 171 32.71 3.17 0.10
CA LYS A 171 33.27 4.38 0.73
C LYS A 171 32.43 4.80 1.94
N GLY A 172 33.09 5.10 3.06
CA GLY A 172 32.47 5.73 4.23
C GLY A 172 32.72 7.24 4.25
N GLY A 173 31.79 8.02 4.81
CA GLY A 173 31.94 9.46 4.97
C GLY A 173 31.05 10.05 6.06
N GLU A 174 31.11 11.35 6.24
CA GLU A 174 30.27 12.11 7.18
C GLU A 174 29.67 13.34 6.49
N LYS A 175 28.46 13.71 6.89
CA LYS A 175 27.76 14.90 6.39
C LYS A 175 27.03 15.60 7.51
N ASP A 176 27.20 16.91 7.58
CA ASP A 176 26.46 17.75 8.50
C ASP A 176 25.06 18.05 7.92
N THR A 177 24.04 17.55 8.61
CA THR A 177 22.65 17.74 8.24
C THR A 177 21.97 18.68 9.25
N PRO A 178 21.42 19.83 8.82
CA PRO A 178 20.62 20.66 9.70
C PRO A 178 19.32 19.95 10.08
N TRP A 179 18.97 20.00 11.36
CA TRP A 179 17.77 19.40 11.94
C TRP A 179 17.11 20.38 12.91
N ILE A 180 15.77 20.43 12.91
CA ILE A 180 14.98 21.26 13.83
C ILE A 180 14.51 20.37 14.98
N ASN A 181 14.90 20.72 16.21
CA ASN A 181 14.46 19.95 17.38
C ASN A 181 12.98 20.19 17.72
N ALA A 182 12.46 19.44 18.70
CA ALA A 182 11.06 19.54 19.12
C ALA A 182 10.66 20.94 19.66
N LYS A 183 11.62 21.83 19.91
CA LYS A 183 11.42 23.21 20.36
C LYS A 183 11.53 24.23 19.21
N GLY A 184 11.75 23.79 17.98
CA GLY A 184 11.93 24.67 16.83
C GLY A 184 13.37 25.19 16.63
N GLU A 185 14.33 24.75 17.44
CA GLU A 185 15.73 25.20 17.35
C GLU A 185 16.45 24.45 16.22
N ARG A 186 17.12 25.20 15.33
CA ARG A 186 18.02 24.62 14.31
C ARG A 186 19.31 24.12 14.98
N LYS A 187 19.62 22.84 14.80
CA LYS A 187 20.87 22.21 15.21
C LYS A 187 21.54 21.54 14.00
N ILE A 188 22.85 21.37 14.07
CA ILE A 188 23.60 20.58 13.09
C ILE A 188 23.82 19.19 13.69
N ARG A 189 23.54 18.15 12.91
CA ARG A 189 23.83 16.76 13.24
C ARG A 189 24.77 16.20 12.18
N THR A 190 25.94 15.74 12.60
CA THR A 190 26.84 14.96 11.74
C THR A 190 26.30 13.54 11.59
N GLU A 191 26.03 13.13 10.35
CA GLU A 191 25.50 11.82 9.99
C GLU A 191 26.55 11.01 9.21
N ARG A 192 26.68 9.72 9.54
CA ARG A 192 27.54 8.80 8.80
C ARG A 192 26.88 8.39 7.48
N LEU A 193 27.65 8.49 6.39
CA LEU A 193 27.25 8.12 5.03
C LEU A 193 27.97 6.86 4.57
N VAL A 194 27.33 6.13 3.67
CA VAL A 194 27.94 5.07 2.87
C VAL A 194 27.67 5.32 1.38
N THR A 195 28.70 5.13 0.56
CA THR A 195 28.65 5.33 -0.88
C THR A 195 29.08 4.06 -1.59
N PHE A 196 28.18 3.55 -2.43
CA PHE A 196 28.41 2.39 -3.28
C PHE A 196 28.84 2.86 -4.68
N GLU A 197 29.78 2.14 -5.31
CA GLU A 197 30.17 2.44 -6.69
C GLU A 197 29.05 2.09 -7.68
N GLY A 198 28.95 2.90 -8.74
CA GLY A 198 27.81 2.93 -9.64
C GLY A 198 27.01 4.20 -9.46
N LYS A 199 26.81 4.95 -10.56
CA LYS A 199 25.86 6.06 -10.54
C LYS A 199 24.51 5.48 -10.14
N GLU A 200 23.82 6.10 -9.18
CA GLU A 200 22.37 5.98 -9.19
C GLU A 200 21.94 6.35 -10.59
N SER A 201 21.41 5.38 -11.33
CA SER A 201 20.47 5.66 -12.38
C SER A 201 19.30 6.36 -11.70
N LYS A 202 19.43 7.67 -11.45
CA LYS A 202 18.37 8.52 -10.89
C LYS A 202 17.14 8.53 -11.80
N THR A 203 17.27 8.06 -13.04
CA THR A 203 16.13 7.70 -13.87
C THR A 203 15.44 6.49 -13.23
N ARG A 204 14.49 6.79 -12.35
CA ARG A 204 13.46 5.84 -11.93
C ARG A 204 12.88 5.23 -13.20
N ASP A 205 12.70 3.91 -13.24
CA ASP A 205 11.93 3.30 -14.30
C ASP A 205 10.50 3.83 -14.22
N GLN A 206 10.21 4.87 -15.00
CA GLN A 206 8.94 5.58 -14.99
C GLN A 206 7.80 4.70 -15.55
N TYR A 207 8.14 3.63 -16.28
CA TYR A 207 7.20 2.64 -16.81
C TYR A 207 6.96 1.47 -15.85
N ARG A 208 7.71 1.38 -14.74
CA ARG A 208 7.52 0.30 -13.78
C ARG A 208 6.08 0.26 -13.31
N GLY A 209 5.44 -0.89 -13.47
CA GLY A 209 4.02 -1.09 -13.19
C GLY A 209 3.16 -1.23 -14.45
N VAL A 210 3.65 -0.81 -15.61
CA VAL A 210 2.96 -0.87 -16.91
C VAL A 210 3.60 -1.93 -17.80
N GLN A 211 2.79 -2.75 -18.43
CA GLN A 211 3.21 -3.91 -19.22
C GLN A 211 2.48 -3.89 -20.57
N THR A 212 3.14 -4.35 -21.63
CA THR A 212 2.54 -4.49 -22.97
C THR A 212 2.09 -5.91 -23.27
N GLU A 213 2.34 -6.84 -22.35
CA GLU A 213 1.89 -8.23 -22.44
C GLU A 213 1.05 -8.56 -21.20
N PRO A 214 -0.03 -9.34 -21.35
CA PRO A 214 -0.91 -9.70 -20.25
C PRO A 214 -0.22 -10.63 -19.25
N GLY A 215 -0.58 -10.50 -17.98
CA GLY A 215 -0.24 -11.46 -16.93
C GLY A 215 1.18 -11.35 -16.38
N ALA A 216 1.91 -10.27 -16.67
CA ALA A 216 3.25 -10.08 -16.14
C ALA A 216 3.22 -9.84 -14.62
N VAL A 217 3.88 -10.73 -13.84
CA VAL A 217 3.98 -10.63 -12.38
C VAL A 217 5.42 -10.29 -11.99
N LEU A 218 5.66 -9.02 -11.67
CA LEU A 218 6.99 -8.51 -11.32
C LEU A 218 7.40 -8.88 -9.89
N SER A 219 6.44 -8.94 -8.97
CA SER A 219 6.74 -9.29 -7.58
C SER A 219 7.06 -10.78 -7.43
N LYS A 220 8.13 -11.09 -6.70
CA LYS A 220 8.49 -12.46 -6.31
C LYS A 220 7.93 -12.84 -4.93
N VAL A 221 7.49 -11.85 -4.15
CA VAL A 221 7.28 -11.98 -2.70
C VAL A 221 6.11 -11.12 -2.21
N VAL A 222 5.52 -11.50 -1.08
CA VAL A 222 4.53 -10.68 -0.37
C VAL A 222 5.23 -9.55 0.41
N LYS A 223 4.72 -8.31 0.33
CA LYS A 223 5.30 -7.17 1.04
C LYS A 223 4.93 -7.20 2.53
N GLY A 224 5.91 -7.45 3.40
CA GLY A 224 5.75 -7.41 4.87
C GLY A 224 5.55 -6.01 5.45
N LYS A 225 5.00 -5.89 6.67
CA LYS A 225 4.83 -4.61 7.38
C LYS A 225 6.14 -4.14 8.01
N LEU A 226 6.81 -5.01 8.77
CA LEU A 226 8.18 -4.83 9.27
C LEU A 226 9.19 -5.50 8.35
N LYS A 227 9.06 -5.34 7.01
CA LYS A 227 9.87 -6.07 5.99
C LYS A 227 10.14 -7.56 6.35
N GLU A 228 9.18 -8.19 7.03
CA GLU A 228 9.28 -9.49 7.69
C GLU A 228 9.56 -10.63 6.70
N ARG A 229 9.76 -11.85 7.23
CA ARG A 229 10.00 -13.12 6.50
C ARG A 229 9.38 -13.08 5.11
N VAL A 230 10.27 -13.07 4.11
CA VAL A 230 9.95 -13.01 2.70
C VAL A 230 9.08 -14.23 2.34
N CYS A 231 7.76 -14.02 2.22
CA CYS A 231 6.86 -15.05 1.73
C CYS A 231 6.94 -15.06 0.20
N LYS A 232 7.59 -16.09 -0.36
CA LYS A 232 7.62 -16.29 -1.81
C LYS A 232 6.19 -16.53 -2.31
N LEU A 233 5.83 -15.92 -3.43
CA LEU A 233 4.54 -16.16 -4.06
C LEU A 233 4.47 -17.62 -4.56
N ASN A 234 3.45 -18.35 -4.12
CA ASN A 234 3.15 -19.69 -4.63
C ASN A 234 2.38 -19.60 -5.97
N LYS A 235 2.07 -20.75 -6.58
CA LYS A 235 1.36 -20.81 -7.86
C LYS A 235 0.01 -20.09 -7.82
N ALA A 236 -0.84 -20.41 -6.85
CA ALA A 236 -2.17 -19.80 -6.71
C ALA A 236 -2.11 -18.27 -6.53
N MET A 237 -1.15 -17.77 -5.74
CA MET A 237 -0.93 -16.32 -5.57
C MET A 237 -0.52 -15.65 -6.88
N LYS A 238 0.38 -16.28 -7.65
CA LYS A 238 0.81 -15.77 -8.95
C LYS A 238 -0.33 -15.79 -9.96
N ASP A 239 -1.10 -16.86 -10.01
CA ASP A 239 -2.22 -16.99 -10.96
C ASP A 239 -3.32 -15.97 -10.68
N SER A 240 -3.60 -15.65 -9.41
CA SER A 240 -4.50 -14.55 -9.06
C SER A 240 -3.98 -13.17 -9.47
N LEU A 241 -2.67 -12.90 -9.33
CA LEU A 241 -2.08 -11.65 -9.84
C LEU A 241 -2.12 -11.61 -11.37
N LYS A 242 -1.86 -12.73 -12.04
CA LYS A 242 -1.93 -12.81 -13.51
C LYS A 242 -3.29 -12.37 -14.03
N ALA A 243 -4.38 -12.86 -13.44
CA ALA A 243 -5.73 -12.46 -13.87
C ALA A 243 -5.94 -10.94 -13.81
N ASN A 244 -5.52 -10.28 -12.72
CA ASN A 244 -5.62 -8.83 -12.59
C ASN A 244 -4.69 -8.11 -13.58
N ASN A 245 -3.46 -8.60 -13.71
CA ASN A 245 -2.45 -8.05 -14.62
C ASN A 245 -2.72 -8.40 -16.10
N SER A 246 -3.88 -8.99 -16.43
CA SER A 246 -4.31 -9.31 -17.79
C SER A 246 -5.57 -8.55 -18.21
N LEU A 247 -6.07 -7.62 -17.39
CA LEU A 247 -7.19 -6.76 -17.78
C LEU A 247 -6.68 -5.70 -18.77
N PRO A 248 -7.19 -5.67 -20.03
CA PRO A 248 -6.65 -4.81 -21.09
C PRO A 248 -7.15 -3.38 -20.95
N LEU A 249 -6.21 -2.43 -20.89
CA LEU A 249 -6.49 -1.01 -20.66
C LEU A 249 -5.81 -0.13 -21.71
N GLN A 250 -6.25 1.11 -21.78
CA GLN A 250 -5.56 2.19 -22.49
C GLN A 250 -5.63 3.47 -21.64
N LEU A 251 -4.85 4.48 -22.00
CA LEU A 251 -4.89 5.78 -21.33
C LEU A 251 -5.94 6.70 -21.91
N VAL A 252 -6.57 7.49 -21.04
CA VAL A 252 -7.42 8.61 -21.44
C VAL A 252 -6.57 9.69 -22.11
N GLU A 253 -7.04 10.17 -23.26
CA GLU A 253 -6.43 11.32 -23.94
C GLU A 253 -6.76 12.61 -23.20
N VAL A 254 -5.73 13.33 -22.75
CA VAL A 254 -5.82 14.63 -22.07
C VAL A 254 -4.79 15.57 -22.67
N ASP A 255 -5.08 16.87 -22.66
CA ASP A 255 -4.13 17.85 -23.16
C ASP A 255 -2.93 18.02 -22.20
N LYS A 256 -1.89 18.71 -22.67
CA LYS A 256 -0.66 18.92 -21.89
C LYS A 256 -0.93 19.69 -20.59
N ALA A 257 -1.85 20.67 -20.60
CA ALA A 257 -2.15 21.48 -19.43
C ALA A 257 -2.87 20.66 -18.35
N GLU A 258 -3.86 19.87 -18.75
CA GLU A 258 -4.57 18.92 -17.88
C GLU A 258 -3.61 17.89 -17.29
N PHE A 259 -2.72 17.31 -18.09
CA PHE A 259 -1.71 16.37 -17.60
C PHE A 259 -0.80 17.03 -16.55
N TYR A 260 -0.35 18.25 -16.80
CA TYR A 260 0.52 18.98 -15.87
C TYR A 260 -0.19 19.31 -14.56
N GLU A 261 -1.46 19.70 -14.61
CA GLU A 261 -2.25 19.94 -13.41
C GLU A 261 -2.40 18.65 -12.59
N LEU A 262 -2.71 17.53 -13.27
CA LEU A 262 -2.82 16.22 -12.65
C LEU A 262 -1.51 15.77 -11.99
N ALA A 263 -0.39 15.96 -12.68
CA ALA A 263 0.92 15.62 -12.14
C ALA A 263 1.27 16.48 -10.93
N ASN A 264 0.95 17.78 -10.96
CA ASN A 264 1.13 18.66 -9.81
C ASN A 264 0.28 18.24 -8.60
N GLU A 265 -0.99 17.87 -8.81
CA GLU A 265 -1.84 17.34 -7.73
C GLU A 265 -1.27 16.04 -7.14
N ALA A 266 -0.87 15.09 -8.00
CA ALA A 266 -0.30 13.82 -7.56
C ALA A 266 0.99 13.98 -6.76
N ILE A 267 1.82 14.98 -7.11
CA ILE A 267 3.07 15.29 -6.42
C ILE A 267 2.80 15.98 -5.08
N LYS A 268 1.87 16.94 -5.01
CA LYS A 268 1.48 17.60 -3.76
C LYS A 268 0.98 16.61 -2.71
N ASP A 269 0.24 15.59 -3.15
CA ASP A 269 -0.24 14.51 -2.29
C ASP A 269 0.88 13.53 -1.86
N SER A 270 2.13 13.70 -2.33
CA SER A 270 3.27 12.84 -1.99
C SER A 270 4.34 13.60 -1.18
N GLU A 271 4.65 13.11 0.02
CA GLU A 271 5.55 13.77 1.00
C GLU A 271 7.05 13.83 0.60
N ASN A 272 7.41 13.45 -0.64
CA ASN A 272 8.79 13.06 -0.99
C ASN A 272 9.50 13.93 -2.05
N PHE A 273 8.95 15.07 -2.49
CA PHE A 273 9.56 15.87 -3.57
C PHE A 273 10.10 17.23 -3.08
N VAL A 274 11.34 17.55 -3.51
CA VAL A 274 11.97 18.87 -3.37
C VAL A 274 11.60 19.71 -4.60
N SER A 275 11.23 20.99 -4.40
CA SER A 275 10.58 21.86 -5.40
C SER A 275 11.30 22.00 -6.75
N ALA A 276 12.63 21.92 -6.80
CA ALA A 276 13.41 22.06 -8.03
C ALA A 276 13.36 20.83 -8.96
N GLU A 277 13.12 19.63 -8.40
CA GLU A 277 13.09 18.36 -9.17
C GLU A 277 11.70 18.08 -9.78
N VAL A 278 10.68 18.80 -9.32
CA VAL A 278 9.27 18.60 -9.72
C VAL A 278 9.05 18.83 -11.21
N LYS A 279 9.60 19.92 -11.78
CA LYS A 279 9.39 20.23 -13.20
C LYS A 279 9.97 19.16 -14.13
N VAL A 280 11.18 18.69 -13.84
CA VAL A 280 11.84 17.63 -14.61
C VAL A 280 11.05 16.34 -14.51
N PHE A 281 10.60 15.98 -13.30
CA PHE A 281 9.78 14.80 -13.08
C PHE A 281 8.44 14.84 -13.84
N ILE A 282 7.75 15.99 -13.86
CA ILE A 282 6.50 16.16 -14.59
C ILE A 282 6.73 15.99 -16.09
N GLU A 283 7.78 16.60 -16.65
CA GLU A 283 8.08 16.47 -18.07
C GLU A 283 8.45 15.02 -18.43
N GLU A 284 9.25 14.33 -17.61
CA GLU A 284 9.53 12.90 -17.79
C GLU A 284 8.24 12.07 -17.75
N ALA A 285 7.34 12.35 -16.79
CA ALA A 285 6.05 11.68 -16.72
C ALA A 285 5.19 11.96 -17.96
N TYR A 286 5.23 13.17 -18.50
CA TYR A 286 4.48 13.51 -19.72
C TYR A 286 5.00 12.78 -20.96
N GLN A 287 6.33 12.65 -21.10
CA GLN A 287 6.90 11.85 -22.19
C GLN A 287 6.51 10.36 -22.07
N VAL A 288 6.45 9.84 -20.84
CA VAL A 288 5.99 8.48 -20.56
C VAL A 288 4.52 8.31 -20.95
N TYR A 289 3.67 9.27 -20.58
CA TYR A 289 2.26 9.34 -20.99
C TYR A 289 2.10 9.28 -22.51
N LEU A 290 2.81 10.13 -23.25
CA LEU A 290 2.78 10.14 -24.72
C LEU A 290 3.22 8.81 -25.33
N GLY A 291 4.18 8.12 -24.70
CA GLY A 291 4.66 6.81 -25.17
C GLY A 291 3.69 5.67 -24.91
N MET A 292 2.81 5.81 -23.91
CA MET A 292 1.75 4.83 -23.60
C MET A 292 0.45 5.13 -24.36
N LEU A 293 0.22 6.37 -24.78
CA LEU A 293 -1.02 6.81 -25.42
C LEU A 293 -1.29 6.02 -26.71
N GLY A 294 -2.52 5.50 -26.83
CA GLY A 294 -2.96 4.68 -27.96
C GLY A 294 -2.37 3.26 -27.99
N SER A 295 -1.71 2.81 -26.91
CA SER A 295 -1.24 1.44 -26.75
C SER A 295 -2.17 0.65 -25.83
N GLU A 296 -2.32 -0.63 -26.11
CA GLU A 296 -2.89 -1.58 -25.14
C GLU A 296 -1.86 -1.84 -24.03
N ILE A 297 -2.29 -1.62 -22.79
CA ILE A 297 -1.44 -1.74 -21.60
C ILE A 297 -2.12 -2.60 -20.52
N TYR A 298 -1.28 -3.17 -19.68
CA TYR A 298 -1.67 -3.97 -18.52
C TYR A 298 -0.93 -3.49 -17.28
N LEU A 299 -1.59 -3.57 -16.12
CA LEU A 299 -1.04 -3.01 -14.89
C LEU A 299 -0.59 -4.12 -13.93
N SER A 300 0.68 -4.12 -13.53
CA SER A 300 1.21 -5.13 -12.63
C SER A 300 0.94 -4.81 -11.17
N MET A 301 0.50 -5.81 -10.41
CA MET A 301 0.25 -5.70 -8.97
C MET A 301 1.14 -6.57 -8.10
N ARG A 302 1.19 -6.21 -6.81
CA ARG A 302 1.80 -6.95 -5.70
C ARG A 302 0.85 -7.07 -4.52
N TYR A 303 1.15 -7.99 -3.61
CA TYR A 303 0.45 -8.15 -2.33
C TYR A 303 1.16 -7.46 -1.18
N ASP A 304 0.38 -6.97 -0.20
CA ASP A 304 0.85 -6.74 1.16
C ASP A 304 0.68 -7.99 2.05
N TYR A 305 1.10 -7.89 3.32
CA TYR A 305 1.06 -8.96 4.31
C TYR A 305 -0.34 -9.47 4.69
N ARG A 306 -1.40 -8.77 4.24
CA ARG A 306 -2.83 -9.14 4.38
C ARG A 306 -3.39 -9.67 3.06
N PHE A 307 -2.58 -9.69 2.01
CA PHE A 307 -2.94 -9.99 0.63
C PHE A 307 -3.86 -8.96 -0.01
N ARG A 308 -3.90 -7.71 0.45
CA ARG A 308 -4.45 -6.63 -0.37
C ARG A 308 -3.57 -6.40 -1.59
N GLN A 309 -4.19 -6.14 -2.73
CA GLN A 309 -3.50 -5.87 -4.00
C GLN A 309 -3.13 -4.39 -4.10
N TYR A 310 -1.90 -4.11 -4.55
CA TYR A 310 -1.39 -2.76 -4.82
C TYR A 310 -0.67 -2.75 -6.16
N TYR A 311 -0.83 -1.69 -6.96
CA TYR A 311 -0.08 -1.55 -8.21
C TYR A 311 1.41 -1.28 -7.95
N ASP A 312 2.27 -1.77 -8.86
CA ASP A 312 3.74 -1.67 -8.76
C ASP A 312 4.32 -0.33 -9.27
N PHE A 313 3.48 0.68 -9.49
CA PHE A 313 3.89 1.98 -10.01
C PHE A 313 4.98 2.66 -9.17
N VAL A 314 6.01 3.14 -9.87
CA VAL A 314 7.02 4.04 -9.30
C VAL A 314 6.65 5.50 -9.53
N ASN A 315 6.00 5.81 -10.64
CA ASN A 315 5.49 7.14 -10.94
C ASN A 315 4.11 7.33 -10.29
N VAL A 316 4.01 8.29 -9.38
CA VAL A 316 2.79 8.57 -8.62
C VAL A 316 1.63 9.06 -9.50
N VAL A 317 1.93 9.71 -10.64
CA VAL A 317 0.91 10.29 -11.54
C VAL A 317 0.00 9.19 -12.12
N PHE A 318 0.59 8.06 -12.51
CA PHE A 318 -0.13 6.95 -13.15
C PHE A 318 -0.71 5.94 -12.18
N SER A 319 -0.45 6.06 -10.88
CA SER A 319 -0.89 5.05 -9.93
C SER A 319 -2.40 5.13 -9.70
N PRO A 320 -3.17 4.05 -9.95
CA PRO A 320 -4.60 4.02 -9.65
C PRO A 320 -4.96 4.06 -8.16
N HIS A 321 -3.97 4.03 -7.26
CA HIS A 321 -4.23 4.28 -5.83
C HIS A 321 -4.22 5.78 -5.48
N THR A 322 -3.89 6.65 -6.43
CA THR A 322 -3.93 8.11 -6.22
C THR A 322 -5.30 8.68 -6.60
N LYS A 323 -5.62 9.85 -6.06
CA LYS A 323 -6.93 10.48 -6.27
C LYS A 323 -7.21 10.78 -7.74
N GLY A 324 -6.20 11.17 -8.52
CA GLY A 324 -6.32 11.48 -9.94
C GLY A 324 -5.94 10.33 -10.87
N GLY A 325 -4.88 9.59 -10.57
CA GLY A 325 -4.34 8.56 -11.46
C GLY A 325 -5.30 7.41 -11.77
N LYS A 326 -6.28 7.15 -10.89
CA LYS A 326 -7.30 6.11 -11.10
C LYS A 326 -8.27 6.38 -12.25
N TYR A 327 -8.38 7.65 -12.68
CA TYR A 327 -9.26 8.07 -13.77
C TYR A 327 -8.52 8.27 -15.11
N LEU A 328 -7.24 7.91 -15.17
CA LEU A 328 -6.43 7.98 -16.40
C LEU A 328 -6.58 6.74 -17.29
N PHE A 329 -7.34 5.74 -16.88
CA PHE A 329 -7.43 4.45 -17.57
C PHE A 329 -8.84 4.19 -18.06
N GLU A 330 -8.93 3.66 -19.27
CA GLU A 330 -10.16 3.20 -19.90
C GLU A 330 -9.97 1.78 -20.44
N ALA A 331 -11.07 1.10 -20.78
CA ALA A 331 -11.02 -0.20 -21.43
C ALA A 331 -10.31 -0.08 -22.78
N CYS A 332 -9.48 -1.05 -23.15
CA CYS A 332 -8.91 -1.06 -24.51
C CYS A 332 -9.97 -1.34 -25.57
N THR A 333 -10.90 -2.25 -25.29
CA THR A 333 -12.02 -2.60 -26.19
C THR A 333 -13.29 -1.90 -25.73
N PRO A 334 -13.95 -1.10 -26.59
CA PRO A 334 -15.18 -0.43 -26.23
C PRO A 334 -16.34 -1.43 -26.14
N ASP A 335 -17.31 -1.12 -25.29
CA ASP A 335 -18.53 -1.91 -25.10
C ASP A 335 -19.75 -0.99 -25.18
N LEU A 336 -20.88 -1.52 -25.66
CA LEU A 336 -22.15 -0.78 -25.70
C LEU A 336 -22.96 -1.12 -24.44
N PRO A 337 -23.12 -0.19 -23.49
CA PRO A 337 -23.87 -0.48 -22.27
C PRO A 337 -25.30 -0.88 -22.58
N ARG A 338 -25.73 -2.03 -22.04
CA ARG A 338 -27.12 -2.47 -22.06
C ARG A 338 -27.96 -1.54 -21.17
N LYS A 339 -29.29 -1.69 -21.23
CA LYS A 339 -30.23 -0.85 -20.47
C LYS A 339 -29.84 -0.66 -19.00
N HIS A 340 -29.40 -1.72 -18.31
CA HIS A 340 -28.96 -1.59 -16.92
C HIS A 340 -27.65 -0.82 -16.79
N GLY A 341 -26.62 -1.16 -17.57
CA GLY A 341 -25.33 -0.44 -17.56
C GLY A 341 -25.51 1.05 -17.86
N LYS A 342 -26.36 1.40 -18.83
CA LYS A 342 -26.76 2.78 -19.10
C LYS A 342 -27.39 3.45 -17.89
N ASN A 343 -28.39 2.82 -17.28
CA ASN A 343 -29.07 3.35 -16.10
C ASN A 343 -28.10 3.55 -14.92
N LEU A 344 -27.10 2.67 -14.80
CA LEU A 344 -26.05 2.75 -13.78
C LEU A 344 -25.14 3.98 -14.00
N GLN A 345 -24.71 4.22 -15.25
CA GLN A 345 -23.96 5.42 -15.62
C GLN A 345 -24.75 6.69 -15.30
N ILE A 346 -26.03 6.73 -15.69
CA ILE A 346 -26.93 7.86 -15.40
C ILE A 346 -27.06 8.09 -13.89
N SER A 347 -27.35 7.04 -13.11
CA SER A 347 -27.47 7.18 -11.65
C SER A 347 -26.17 7.69 -11.03
N SER A 348 -25.03 7.23 -11.53
CA SER A 348 -23.71 7.67 -11.06
C SER A 348 -23.47 9.14 -11.39
N ALA A 349 -23.86 9.59 -12.59
CA ALA A 349 -23.77 10.98 -13.01
C ALA A 349 -24.61 11.90 -12.12
N VAL A 350 -25.83 11.49 -11.77
CA VAL A 350 -26.69 12.22 -10.83
C VAL A 350 -26.02 12.32 -9.46
N THR A 351 -25.51 11.22 -8.92
CA THR A 351 -24.82 11.22 -7.61
C THR A 351 -23.61 12.14 -7.59
N LEU A 352 -22.81 12.17 -8.66
CA LEU A 352 -21.65 13.07 -8.76
C LEU A 352 -22.05 14.53 -8.93
N ALA A 353 -23.18 14.81 -9.58
CA ALA A 353 -23.67 16.17 -9.80
C ALA A 353 -24.33 16.77 -8.56
N THR A 354 -25.00 15.95 -7.74
CA THR A 354 -25.77 16.41 -6.58
C THR A 354 -25.07 16.17 -5.24
N GLY A 355 -24.09 15.26 -5.19
CA GLY A 355 -23.51 14.76 -3.94
C GLY A 355 -24.45 13.82 -3.16
N VAL A 356 -25.64 13.52 -3.70
CA VAL A 356 -26.66 12.68 -3.07
C VAL A 356 -26.70 11.32 -3.74
N ARG A 357 -26.65 10.27 -2.92
CA ARG A 357 -26.72 8.88 -3.39
C ARG A 357 -28.17 8.47 -3.58
N HIS A 358 -28.45 7.83 -4.72
CA HIS A 358 -29.78 7.39 -5.11
C HIS A 358 -29.74 5.91 -5.49
N ASN A 359 -30.88 5.23 -5.39
CA ASN A 359 -31.02 3.98 -6.13
C ASN A 359 -31.09 4.26 -7.65
N ILE A 360 -30.80 3.25 -8.46
CA ILE A 360 -30.73 3.40 -9.93
C ILE A 360 -32.03 4.00 -10.51
N PRO A 361 -33.24 3.54 -10.15
CA PRO A 361 -34.48 4.14 -10.67
C PRO A 361 -34.67 5.62 -10.31
N GLU A 362 -34.35 6.02 -9.08
CA GLU A 362 -34.42 7.41 -8.63
C GLU A 362 -33.43 8.29 -9.39
N GLY A 363 -32.19 7.83 -9.57
CA GLY A 363 -31.18 8.51 -10.37
C GLY A 363 -31.65 8.71 -11.81
N VAL A 364 -32.14 7.66 -12.47
CA VAL A 364 -32.67 7.76 -13.84
C VAL A 364 -33.84 8.74 -13.93
N LYS A 365 -34.73 8.77 -12.94
CA LYS A 365 -35.83 9.72 -12.89
C LYS A 365 -35.32 11.15 -12.74
N ALA A 366 -34.38 11.40 -11.83
CA ALA A 366 -33.79 12.73 -11.61
C ALA A 366 -33.06 13.24 -12.86
N TRP A 367 -32.32 12.37 -13.55
CA TRP A 367 -31.66 12.70 -14.82
C TRP A 367 -32.66 13.13 -15.87
N LYS A 368 -33.73 12.35 -16.10
CA LYS A 368 -34.76 12.69 -17.09
C LYS A 368 -35.44 14.03 -16.82
N THR A 369 -35.60 14.40 -15.55
CA THR A 369 -36.21 15.69 -15.18
C THR A 369 -35.26 16.86 -15.37
N ASN A 370 -33.97 16.69 -15.06
CA ASN A 370 -33.00 17.80 -14.90
C ASN A 370 -31.71 17.63 -15.73
N GLN A 371 -31.75 16.90 -16.85
CA GLN A 371 -30.54 16.49 -17.59
C GLN A 371 -29.60 17.65 -17.93
N ALA A 372 -30.13 18.76 -18.45
CA ALA A 372 -29.33 19.90 -18.85
C ALA A 372 -28.59 20.54 -17.66
N GLU A 373 -29.28 20.72 -16.53
CA GLU A 373 -28.69 21.28 -15.30
C GLU A 373 -27.61 20.36 -14.73
N LEU A 374 -27.91 19.05 -14.64
CA LEU A 374 -26.98 18.06 -14.10
C LEU A 374 -25.73 17.92 -14.98
N THR A 375 -25.90 17.95 -16.31
CA THR A 375 -24.78 17.94 -17.27
C THR A 375 -23.91 19.18 -17.10
N ALA A 376 -24.52 20.37 -17.00
CA ALA A 376 -23.78 21.61 -16.76
C ALA A 376 -23.00 21.57 -15.43
N LYS A 377 -23.58 21.02 -14.35
CA LYS A 377 -22.89 20.82 -13.07
C LYS A 377 -21.71 19.87 -13.18
N LEU A 378 -21.83 18.77 -13.92
CA LEU A 378 -20.73 17.81 -14.13
C LEU A 378 -19.59 18.43 -14.93
N LEU A 379 -19.90 19.18 -15.98
CA LEU A 379 -18.91 19.83 -16.84
C LEU A 379 -18.31 21.12 -16.24
N SER A 380 -18.87 21.63 -15.15
CA SER A 380 -18.32 22.77 -14.41
C SER A 380 -16.94 22.46 -13.83
N HIS A 381 -16.04 23.45 -13.89
CA HIS A 381 -14.73 23.43 -13.21
C HIS A 381 -14.83 23.63 -11.69
N GLN A 382 -15.98 24.11 -11.21
CA GLN A 382 -16.21 24.43 -9.80
C GLN A 382 -17.36 23.62 -9.22
N GLU A 383 -17.31 23.41 -7.91
CA GLU A 383 -18.34 22.77 -7.10
C GLU A 383 -18.54 23.55 -5.80
N GLU A 384 -19.73 23.45 -5.22
CA GLU A 384 -20.01 24.01 -3.90
C GLU A 384 -19.58 23.02 -2.81
N LYS A 385 -18.69 23.45 -1.90
CA LYS A 385 -18.28 22.71 -0.72
C LYS A 385 -18.39 23.62 0.50
N ASP A 386 -19.16 23.19 1.48
CA ASP A 386 -19.40 23.91 2.74
C ASP A 386 -19.89 25.37 2.53
N GLY A 387 -20.71 25.60 1.49
CA GLY A 387 -21.24 26.92 1.13
C GLY A 387 -20.28 27.80 0.31
N GLU A 388 -19.10 27.28 -0.04
CA GLU A 388 -18.10 27.98 -0.84
C GLU A 388 -17.89 27.32 -2.21
N MET A 389 -17.70 28.13 -3.24
CA MET A 389 -17.33 27.64 -4.57
C MET A 389 -15.83 27.33 -4.63
N VAL A 390 -15.49 26.07 -4.87
CA VAL A 390 -14.10 25.60 -4.98
C VAL A 390 -13.84 24.92 -6.31
N ASN A 391 -12.60 24.94 -6.77
CA ASN A 391 -12.21 24.24 -7.99
C ASN A 391 -12.23 22.73 -7.74
N LYS A 392 -12.91 21.99 -8.62
CA LYS A 392 -12.85 20.53 -8.65
C LYS A 392 -11.44 20.07 -8.98
N LYS A 393 -11.08 18.91 -8.46
CA LYS A 393 -9.79 18.28 -8.80
C LYS A 393 -9.77 17.88 -10.26
N ILE A 394 -8.62 18.01 -10.93
CA ILE A 394 -8.49 17.67 -12.36
C ILE A 394 -8.92 16.23 -12.65
N GLY A 395 -8.58 15.26 -11.80
CA GLY A 395 -9.01 13.87 -11.97
C GLY A 395 -10.53 13.72 -11.97
N GLU A 396 -11.25 14.45 -11.11
CA GLU A 396 -12.71 14.44 -11.05
C GLU A 396 -13.32 15.07 -12.30
N ARG A 397 -12.72 16.18 -12.81
CA ARG A 397 -13.17 16.82 -14.06
C ARG A 397 -13.01 15.90 -15.26
N ILE A 398 -11.86 15.22 -15.40
CA ILE A 398 -11.62 14.25 -16.48
C ILE A 398 -12.67 13.15 -16.41
N TYR A 399 -12.87 12.54 -15.23
CA TYR A 399 -13.83 11.46 -15.04
C TYR A 399 -15.27 11.90 -15.36
N GLN A 400 -15.72 13.04 -14.84
CA GLN A 400 -17.07 13.56 -15.06
C GLN A 400 -17.32 13.92 -16.54
N ARG A 401 -16.34 14.52 -17.23
CA ARG A 401 -16.43 14.78 -18.68
C ARG A 401 -16.56 13.48 -19.48
N ARG A 402 -15.74 12.48 -19.16
CA ARG A 402 -15.79 11.17 -19.83
C ARG A 402 -17.09 10.41 -19.54
N LEU A 403 -17.64 10.54 -18.33
CA LEU A 403 -18.94 9.96 -17.97
C LEU A 403 -20.09 10.57 -18.78
N VAL A 404 -20.11 11.91 -18.92
CA VAL A 404 -21.11 12.60 -19.75
C VAL A 404 -21.01 12.12 -21.21
N GLN A 405 -19.81 12.09 -21.77
CA GLN A 405 -19.58 11.55 -23.12
C GLN A 405 -20.07 10.10 -23.25
N ALA A 406 -19.77 9.24 -22.27
CA ALA A 406 -20.19 7.85 -22.30
C ALA A 406 -21.72 7.69 -22.28
N ILE A 407 -22.44 8.55 -21.57
CA ILE A 407 -23.91 8.57 -21.55
C ILE A 407 -24.45 8.98 -22.93
N GLU A 408 -23.88 10.04 -23.53
CA GLU A 408 -24.25 10.51 -24.86
C GLU A 408 -23.95 9.47 -25.95
N ASP A 409 -22.77 8.86 -25.92
CA ASP A 409 -22.36 7.78 -26.84
C ASP A 409 -23.35 6.62 -26.76
N THR A 410 -23.67 6.18 -25.54
CA THR A 410 -24.63 5.09 -25.29
C THR A 410 -26.03 5.43 -25.80
N GLU A 411 -26.45 6.69 -25.65
CA GLU A 411 -27.73 7.18 -26.17
C GLU A 411 -27.81 7.16 -27.69
N ASN A 412 -26.68 7.36 -28.36
CA ASN A 412 -26.55 7.32 -29.81
C ASN A 412 -26.19 5.92 -30.36
N GLY A 413 -26.13 4.89 -29.50
CA GLY A 413 -25.77 3.52 -29.90
C GLY A 413 -24.29 3.33 -30.22
N ILE A 414 -23.42 4.22 -29.72
CA ILE A 414 -21.97 4.21 -29.91
C ILE A 414 -21.32 3.47 -28.72
N PRO A 415 -20.52 2.41 -28.98
CA PRO A 415 -19.75 1.74 -27.93
C PRO A 415 -18.74 2.69 -27.26
N THR A 416 -18.52 2.54 -25.95
CA THR A 416 -17.63 3.39 -25.15
C THR A 416 -16.54 2.58 -24.45
N ASN A 417 -15.35 3.18 -24.31
CA ASN A 417 -14.24 2.63 -23.53
C ASN A 417 -14.33 2.99 -22.04
N PHE A 418 -15.31 3.80 -21.65
CA PHE A 418 -15.43 4.34 -20.30
C PHE A 418 -15.56 3.24 -19.24
N LEU A 419 -14.78 3.38 -18.17
CA LEU A 419 -14.87 2.53 -16.99
C LEU A 419 -15.62 3.29 -15.89
N LEU A 420 -16.72 2.71 -15.43
CA LEU A 420 -17.51 3.23 -14.33
C LEU A 420 -16.87 2.85 -12.99
N ALA A 421 -16.57 3.86 -12.17
CA ALA A 421 -16.11 3.68 -10.81
C ALA A 421 -17.30 3.53 -9.86
N GLN A 422 -17.25 2.49 -9.03
CA GLN A 422 -18.14 2.31 -7.89
C GLN A 422 -17.36 1.80 -6.67
N ASP A 423 -17.68 2.36 -5.53
CA ASP A 423 -17.05 2.07 -4.24
C ASP A 423 -18.04 1.38 -3.30
N HIS A 424 -17.53 0.54 -2.42
CA HIS A 424 -18.33 0.05 -1.31
C HIS A 424 -18.78 1.23 -0.45
N THR A 425 -20.08 1.30 -0.14
CA THR A 425 -20.65 2.32 0.74
C THR A 425 -19.87 2.45 2.06
N ASN A 426 -19.56 1.30 2.65
CA ASN A 426 -18.66 1.16 3.80
C ASN A 426 -18.16 -0.30 3.85
N GLY A 427 -17.05 -0.60 3.16
CA GLY A 427 -16.59 -1.98 2.97
C GLY A 427 -16.36 -2.73 4.29
N GLY A 428 -15.74 -2.09 5.29
CA GLY A 428 -15.51 -2.71 6.60
C GLY A 428 -16.81 -3.09 7.33
N LEU A 429 -17.83 -2.23 7.26
CA LEU A 429 -19.14 -2.48 7.85
C LEU A 429 -19.90 -3.59 7.13
N GLN A 430 -19.78 -3.68 5.80
CA GLN A 430 -20.44 -4.73 5.01
C GLN A 430 -19.91 -6.13 5.35
N TRP A 431 -18.58 -6.30 5.43
CA TRP A 431 -17.99 -7.59 5.80
C TRP A 431 -18.32 -7.98 7.25
N PHE A 432 -18.35 -6.99 8.15
CA PHE A 432 -18.78 -7.17 9.53
C PHE A 432 -20.24 -7.65 9.61
N ALA A 433 -21.16 -6.93 8.96
CA ALA A 433 -22.59 -7.23 8.96
C ALA A 433 -22.91 -8.59 8.30
N ALA A 434 -22.13 -8.98 7.29
CA ALA A 434 -22.24 -10.28 6.66
C ALA A 434 -21.93 -11.41 7.66
N GLU A 435 -20.79 -11.37 8.36
CA GLU A 435 -20.44 -12.45 9.31
C GLU A 435 -21.36 -12.48 10.53
N PHE A 436 -21.56 -11.35 11.18
CA PHE A 436 -22.28 -11.32 12.46
C PHE A 436 -23.80 -11.26 12.30
N ALA A 437 -24.32 -11.29 11.07
CA ALA A 437 -25.75 -11.24 10.78
C ALA A 437 -26.49 -10.07 11.46
N SER A 438 -25.81 -8.93 11.62
CA SER A 438 -26.35 -7.76 12.29
C SER A 438 -27.35 -7.04 11.38
N GLU A 439 -28.61 -6.91 11.81
CA GLU A 439 -29.67 -6.27 11.02
C GLU A 439 -29.39 -4.78 10.78
N LYS A 440 -29.08 -4.04 11.86
CA LYS A 440 -28.78 -2.60 11.78
C LYS A 440 -27.54 -2.33 10.94
N SER A 441 -26.46 -3.09 11.15
CA SER A 441 -25.26 -2.95 10.33
C SER A 441 -25.48 -3.37 8.88
N SER A 442 -26.35 -4.36 8.60
CA SER A 442 -26.71 -4.75 7.23
C SER A 442 -27.48 -3.65 6.51
N LEU A 443 -28.40 -2.98 7.22
CA LEU A 443 -29.12 -1.80 6.72
C LEU A 443 -28.15 -0.66 6.40
N LEU A 444 -27.32 -0.24 7.35
CA LEU A 444 -26.36 0.84 7.17
C LEU A 444 -25.25 0.51 6.15
N GLY A 445 -24.86 -0.76 6.06
CA GLY A 445 -23.95 -1.28 5.06
C GLY A 445 -24.55 -1.36 3.65
N ASN A 446 -25.85 -1.10 3.49
CA ASN A 446 -26.60 -1.25 2.24
C ASN A 446 -26.62 -2.69 1.68
N ILE A 447 -26.49 -3.70 2.54
CA ILE A 447 -26.50 -5.12 2.16
C ILE A 447 -27.77 -5.87 2.60
N SER A 448 -28.83 -5.15 2.98
CA SER A 448 -30.15 -5.73 3.26
C SER A 448 -31.15 -5.45 2.13
N SER A 449 -32.37 -5.98 2.25
CA SER A 449 -33.40 -5.96 1.19
C SER A 449 -34.10 -4.61 0.94
N HIS A 450 -33.57 -3.52 1.48
CA HIS A 450 -34.18 -2.19 1.38
C HIS A 450 -33.86 -1.52 0.04
N VAL A 451 -34.82 -0.71 -0.44
CA VAL A 451 -34.78 -0.11 -1.78
C VAL A 451 -34.09 1.26 -1.83
N HIS A 452 -33.97 1.96 -0.69
CA HIS A 452 -33.39 3.30 -0.64
C HIS A 452 -31.97 3.26 -0.09
N TYR A 453 -31.09 4.09 -0.63
CA TYR A 453 -29.74 4.19 -0.12
C TYR A 453 -29.71 4.73 1.33
N ARG A 454 -28.88 4.15 2.19
CA ARG A 454 -28.66 4.60 3.59
C ARG A 454 -27.26 5.17 3.77
N ASP A 455 -27.16 6.40 4.26
CA ASP A 455 -25.85 7.01 4.55
C ASP A 455 -25.39 6.67 5.96
N SER A 456 -24.58 5.61 6.07
CA SER A 456 -24.02 5.17 7.35
C SER A 456 -23.26 6.25 8.12
N HIS A 457 -22.66 7.23 7.42
CA HIS A 457 -21.94 8.31 8.11
C HIS A 457 -22.90 9.32 8.70
N GLN A 458 -23.98 9.68 8.00
CA GLN A 458 -24.96 10.62 8.52
C GLN A 458 -25.71 10.01 9.71
N GLU A 459 -26.23 8.79 9.58
CA GLU A 459 -27.01 8.15 10.65
C GLU A 459 -26.17 7.92 11.93
N ALA A 460 -24.89 7.58 11.75
CA ALA A 460 -23.97 7.49 12.86
C ALA A 460 -23.62 8.88 13.42
N ALA A 461 -23.40 9.89 12.59
CA ALA A 461 -23.17 11.26 13.06
C ALA A 461 -24.33 11.78 13.91
N ASP A 462 -25.58 11.51 13.49
CA ASP A 462 -26.79 11.88 14.23
C ASP A 462 -26.82 11.22 15.62
N SER A 463 -26.43 9.94 15.70
CA SER A 463 -26.33 9.20 16.97
C SER A 463 -25.26 9.80 17.91
N PHE A 464 -24.13 10.24 17.34
CA PHE A 464 -23.05 10.89 18.07
C PHE A 464 -23.27 12.40 18.27
N LYS A 465 -24.37 12.97 17.75
CA LYS A 465 -24.68 14.40 17.73
C LYS A 465 -23.58 15.26 17.10
N LEU A 466 -23.01 14.77 16.01
CA LEU A 466 -21.97 15.45 15.23
C LEU A 466 -22.47 15.79 13.82
N GLY A 467 -21.74 16.68 13.14
CA GLY A 467 -21.90 16.82 11.69
C GLY A 467 -21.38 15.58 10.96
N ARG A 468 -21.99 15.24 9.80
CA ARG A 468 -21.57 14.08 8.98
C ARG A 468 -20.08 14.05 8.66
N LYS A 469 -19.53 15.19 8.23
CA LYS A 469 -18.11 15.35 7.88
C LYS A 469 -17.21 15.11 9.09
N GLU A 470 -17.57 15.72 10.20
CA GLU A 470 -16.84 15.61 11.47
C GLU A 470 -16.80 14.17 11.98
N TYR A 471 -17.93 13.46 11.94
CA TYR A 471 -17.98 12.03 12.27
C TYR A 471 -17.13 11.19 11.31
N LYS A 472 -17.28 11.40 10.00
CA LYS A 472 -16.53 10.66 8.96
C LYS A 472 -15.02 10.81 9.13
N ASP A 473 -14.55 12.05 9.30
CA ASP A 473 -13.12 12.36 9.29
C ASP A 473 -12.44 11.98 10.62
N ASN A 474 -13.17 11.96 11.74
CA ASN A 474 -12.58 11.79 13.06
C ASN A 474 -12.94 10.48 13.78
N ILE A 475 -14.12 9.91 13.53
CA ILE A 475 -14.65 8.78 14.32
C ILE A 475 -14.81 7.50 13.49
N SER A 476 -15.44 7.59 12.31
CA SER A 476 -15.87 6.43 11.53
C SER A 476 -14.74 5.44 11.22
N GLN A 477 -13.61 5.94 10.71
CA GLN A 477 -12.44 5.10 10.40
C GLN A 477 -11.87 4.42 11.65
N GLY A 478 -11.93 5.10 12.80
CA GLY A 478 -11.46 4.56 14.07
C GLY A 478 -12.21 3.30 14.46
N ILE A 479 -13.55 3.31 14.39
CA ILE A 479 -14.40 2.18 14.80
C ILE A 479 -14.08 0.94 13.97
N LEU A 480 -14.21 1.04 12.64
CA LEU A 480 -14.16 -0.12 11.75
C LEU A 480 -12.73 -0.63 11.55
N HIS A 481 -11.71 0.19 11.85
CA HIS A 481 -10.33 -0.26 11.96
C HIS A 481 -9.97 -0.80 13.36
N GLY A 482 -10.95 -1.02 14.24
CA GLY A 482 -10.74 -1.65 15.55
C GLY A 482 -10.12 -0.73 16.60
N GLY A 483 -10.36 0.57 16.50
CA GLY A 483 -9.98 1.57 17.49
C GLY A 483 -10.76 1.39 18.79
N ALA A 484 -10.08 1.57 19.93
CA ALA A 484 -10.70 1.40 21.23
C ALA A 484 -11.71 2.52 21.54
N SER A 485 -12.80 2.21 22.25
CA SER A 485 -13.79 3.20 22.70
C SER A 485 -13.17 4.32 23.53
N ALA A 486 -12.13 4.03 24.32
CA ALA A 486 -11.36 5.05 25.04
C ALA A 486 -10.63 6.04 24.11
N SER A 487 -10.19 5.61 22.92
CA SER A 487 -9.58 6.50 21.92
C SER A 487 -10.64 7.37 21.24
N MET A 488 -11.84 6.84 21.03
CA MET A 488 -12.97 7.61 20.51
C MET A 488 -13.44 8.67 21.50
N ALA A 489 -13.58 8.33 22.78
CA ALA A 489 -13.90 9.29 23.85
C ALA A 489 -12.89 10.46 23.89
N LYS A 490 -11.58 10.19 23.76
CA LYS A 490 -10.55 11.24 23.67
C LYS A 490 -10.69 12.11 22.42
N THR A 491 -11.17 11.54 21.32
CA THR A 491 -11.37 12.27 20.07
C THR A 491 -12.60 13.15 20.16
N LEU A 492 -13.70 12.62 20.71
CA LEU A 492 -14.92 13.39 20.99
C LEU A 492 -14.67 14.54 21.96
N LEU A 493 -13.91 14.33 23.05
CA LEU A 493 -13.53 15.41 23.96
C LEU A 493 -12.80 16.56 23.25
N LYS A 494 -11.93 16.25 22.27
CA LYS A 494 -11.24 17.30 21.51
C LYS A 494 -12.16 18.06 20.57
N ILE A 495 -13.19 17.40 20.08
CA ILE A 495 -14.09 17.92 19.05
C ILE A 495 -15.23 18.71 19.70
N THR A 496 -15.91 18.11 20.68
CA THR A 496 -17.12 18.67 21.29
C THR A 496 -16.83 19.41 22.60
N GLY A 497 -15.65 19.22 23.20
CA GLY A 497 -15.34 19.71 24.54
C GLY A 497 -16.01 18.92 25.67
N LEU A 498 -16.78 17.88 25.34
CA LEU A 498 -17.53 17.06 26.31
C LEU A 498 -16.78 15.76 26.62
N SER A 499 -16.75 15.38 27.89
CA SER A 499 -16.18 14.11 28.31
C SER A 499 -17.22 13.00 28.17
N TYR A 500 -16.81 11.87 27.58
CA TYR A 500 -17.61 10.66 27.45
C TYR A 500 -16.89 9.49 28.11
N THR A 501 -17.64 8.66 28.81
CA THR A 501 -17.18 7.37 29.35
C THR A 501 -17.12 6.32 28.24
N VAL A 502 -16.39 5.23 28.47
CA VAL A 502 -16.34 4.09 27.54
C VAL A 502 -17.74 3.50 27.31
N ASP A 503 -18.51 3.37 28.39
CA ASP A 503 -19.86 2.80 28.33
C ASP A 503 -20.80 3.67 27.49
N GLU A 504 -20.74 5.00 27.61
CA GLU A 504 -21.51 5.90 26.76
C GLU A 504 -21.15 5.76 25.27
N ILE A 505 -19.86 5.61 24.95
CA ILE A 505 -19.44 5.35 23.56
C ILE A 505 -19.98 4.02 23.06
N ASP A 506 -19.89 2.96 23.87
CA ASP A 506 -20.38 1.64 23.48
C ASP A 506 -21.90 1.65 23.30
N GLN A 507 -22.65 2.39 24.12
CA GLN A 507 -24.10 2.58 23.93
C GLN A 507 -24.43 3.34 22.64
N PHE A 508 -23.67 4.37 22.25
CA PHE A 508 -23.86 5.00 20.95
C PHE A 508 -23.64 4.02 19.80
N LEU A 509 -22.57 3.22 19.88
CA LEU A 509 -22.27 2.22 18.86
C LEU A 509 -23.37 1.16 18.76
N ILE A 510 -23.83 0.62 19.89
CA ILE A 510 -24.91 -0.38 19.95
C ILE A 510 -26.20 0.20 19.37
N HIS A 511 -26.53 1.43 19.75
CA HIS A 511 -27.72 2.11 19.25
C HIS A 511 -27.69 2.24 17.71
N THR A 512 -26.55 2.65 17.14
CA THR A 512 -26.40 2.84 15.69
C THR A 512 -26.29 1.52 14.92
N PHE A 513 -25.40 0.62 15.35
CA PHE A 513 -24.95 -0.52 14.54
C PHE A 513 -25.52 -1.87 15.00
N GLY A 514 -26.16 -1.95 16.16
CA GLY A 514 -26.64 -3.20 16.78
C GLY A 514 -25.65 -3.76 17.81
N ASP A 515 -26.13 -4.71 18.62
CA ASP A 515 -25.37 -5.30 19.74
C ASP A 515 -24.08 -5.98 19.27
N GLU A 516 -24.06 -6.50 18.04
CA GLU A 516 -22.92 -7.22 17.48
C GLU A 516 -21.68 -6.33 17.36
N ILE A 517 -21.82 -5.00 17.30
CA ILE A 517 -20.68 -4.08 17.11
C ILE A 517 -19.63 -4.21 18.22
N VAL A 518 -20.05 -4.66 19.40
CA VAL A 518 -19.18 -4.95 20.55
C VAL A 518 -18.18 -6.07 20.23
N ASN A 519 -18.48 -6.95 19.27
CA ASN A 519 -17.56 -7.98 18.80
C ASN A 519 -16.22 -7.39 18.33
N ILE A 520 -16.20 -6.19 17.74
CA ILE A 520 -14.95 -5.54 17.31
C ILE A 520 -14.03 -5.24 18.50
N GLN A 521 -14.60 -4.74 19.61
CA GLN A 521 -13.84 -4.44 20.83
C GLN A 521 -13.39 -5.72 21.51
N ASN A 522 -14.29 -6.70 21.65
CA ASN A 522 -13.99 -8.00 22.23
C ASN A 522 -12.88 -8.73 21.46
N TYR A 523 -12.96 -8.69 20.12
CA TYR A 523 -11.95 -9.26 19.24
C TYR A 523 -10.58 -8.62 19.50
N ASN A 524 -10.48 -7.30 19.43
CA ASN A 524 -9.18 -6.63 19.60
C ASN A 524 -8.63 -6.78 21.02
N LYS A 525 -9.48 -6.69 22.05
CA LYS A 525 -9.09 -6.90 23.44
C LYS A 525 -8.48 -8.29 23.63
N PHE A 526 -9.15 -9.35 23.14
CA PHE A 526 -8.60 -10.70 23.22
C PHE A 526 -7.36 -10.87 22.34
N ALA A 527 -7.34 -10.37 21.10
CA ALA A 527 -6.16 -10.44 20.25
C ALA A 527 -4.93 -9.78 20.88
N THR A 528 -5.11 -8.74 21.70
CA THR A 528 -3.98 -8.11 22.41
C THR A 528 -3.32 -9.01 23.46
N THR A 529 -4.05 -9.98 24.04
CA THR A 529 -3.53 -10.95 25.01
C THR A 529 -2.77 -12.08 24.34
N LEU A 530 -2.99 -12.30 23.04
CA LEU A 530 -2.25 -13.28 22.25
C LEU A 530 -0.81 -12.83 21.99
N TYR A 531 -0.56 -11.53 21.87
CA TYR A 531 0.79 -10.99 21.67
C TYR A 531 1.64 -11.08 22.93
N ASP A 532 2.80 -11.71 22.81
CA ASP A 532 3.87 -11.71 23.80
C ASP A 532 5.25 -11.72 23.12
N ASN A 533 6.32 -11.97 23.88
CA ASN A 533 7.69 -12.02 23.36
C ASN A 533 7.92 -13.14 22.34
N TRP A 534 7.08 -14.17 22.31
CA TRP A 534 7.18 -15.32 21.42
C TRP A 534 6.19 -15.25 20.25
N ASN A 535 5.15 -14.43 20.38
CA ASN A 535 4.03 -14.32 19.46
C ASN A 535 3.78 -12.87 19.03
N THR A 536 4.81 -12.15 18.60
CA THR A 536 4.72 -10.78 18.06
C THR A 536 3.93 -10.70 16.75
N SER A 537 3.86 -11.81 15.99
CA SER A 537 3.05 -11.95 14.78
C SER A 537 2.02 -13.08 14.93
N LEU A 538 0.75 -12.76 14.76
CA LEU A 538 -0.37 -13.70 14.75
C LEU A 538 -0.73 -14.07 13.31
N TYR A 539 -0.70 -15.36 12.98
CA TYR A 539 -0.93 -15.87 11.63
C TYR A 539 -2.32 -16.48 11.49
N PHE A 540 -2.94 -16.27 10.32
CA PHE A 540 -4.26 -16.81 10.00
C PHE A 540 -4.39 -17.07 8.50
N LYS A 541 -5.40 -17.84 8.11
CA LYS A 541 -5.71 -18.12 6.71
C LYS A 541 -6.76 -17.14 6.18
N THR A 542 -6.51 -16.59 5.00
CA THR A 542 -7.55 -15.94 4.21
C THR A 542 -8.53 -17.00 3.66
N MET A 543 -9.66 -16.55 3.12
CA MET A 543 -10.72 -17.40 2.54
C MET A 543 -10.26 -18.21 1.30
N ASP A 544 -9.14 -17.85 0.68
CA ASP A 544 -8.43 -18.57 -0.37
C ASP A 544 -7.14 -19.25 0.11
N ASN A 545 -7.03 -19.48 1.43
CA ASN A 545 -5.94 -20.22 2.09
C ASN A 545 -4.55 -19.58 2.04
N PHE A 546 -4.44 -18.29 1.76
CA PHE A 546 -3.19 -17.53 1.87
C PHE A 546 -2.86 -17.26 3.35
N ASN A 547 -1.57 -17.26 3.71
CA ASN A 547 -1.10 -17.11 5.09
C ASN A 547 -0.97 -15.64 5.47
N ALA A 548 -2.09 -15.00 5.82
CA ALA A 548 -2.10 -13.62 6.31
C ALA A 548 -1.59 -13.54 7.74
N ARG A 549 -1.26 -12.32 8.17
CA ARG A 549 -0.81 -12.07 9.55
C ARG A 549 -1.17 -10.68 10.07
N SER A 550 -1.14 -10.57 11.38
CA SER A 550 -1.19 -9.32 12.12
C SER A 550 0.02 -9.25 13.04
N THR A 551 0.76 -8.15 13.00
CA THR A 551 2.01 -8.01 13.75
C THR A 551 1.91 -6.84 14.73
N ALA A 552 2.31 -7.07 15.97
CA ALA A 552 2.47 -6.06 17.00
C ALA A 552 3.91 -5.54 17.03
N TYR A 553 4.07 -4.23 17.21
CA TYR A 553 5.36 -3.57 17.06
C TYR A 553 5.46 -2.24 17.83
N ILE A 554 6.68 -1.76 17.94
CA ILE A 554 7.06 -0.46 18.49
C ILE A 554 7.48 0.44 17.31
N GLU A 555 6.72 1.51 17.07
CA GLU A 555 6.99 2.51 16.03
C GLU A 555 8.11 3.43 16.46
N HIS A 556 9.04 3.70 15.54
CA HIS A 556 10.12 4.68 15.71
C HIS A 556 10.94 4.48 17.01
N ASP A 557 11.19 3.23 17.41
CA ASP A 557 12.09 2.91 18.53
C ASP A 557 13.50 3.43 18.18
N LYS A 558 14.09 4.20 19.10
CA LYS A 558 15.39 4.83 18.91
C LYS A 558 16.42 4.17 19.81
N HIS A 559 17.24 3.28 19.26
CA HIS A 559 18.27 2.58 20.02
C HIS A 559 19.65 2.69 19.37
N LYS A 560 20.67 2.49 20.22
CA LYS A 560 22.06 2.41 19.82
C LYS A 560 22.39 0.99 19.42
N VAL A 561 22.81 0.81 18.17
CA VAL A 561 23.27 -0.46 17.63
C VAL A 561 24.78 -0.51 17.75
N TYR A 562 25.28 -1.66 18.19
CA TYR A 562 26.70 -1.96 18.30
C TYR A 562 27.06 -3.01 17.25
N GLY A 563 28.25 -2.90 16.66
CA GLY A 563 28.75 -3.83 15.66
C GLY A 563 30.27 -3.93 15.78
N LEU A 564 30.84 -5.05 15.35
CA LEU A 564 32.28 -5.21 15.26
C LEU A 564 32.84 -4.22 14.23
N ASP A 565 34.01 -3.68 14.49
CA ASP A 565 34.63 -2.65 13.65
C ASP A 565 36.12 -3.00 13.47
N PRO A 566 36.52 -3.54 12.30
CA PRO A 566 37.92 -3.91 12.06
C PRO A 566 38.90 -2.74 12.22
N ALA A 567 38.44 -1.50 12.02
CA ALA A 567 39.26 -0.31 12.22
C ALA A 567 39.50 0.03 13.70
N LYS A 568 38.75 -0.58 14.62
CA LYS A 568 38.83 -0.34 16.06
C LYS A 568 39.18 -1.65 16.78
N LEU A 569 40.47 -1.97 16.79
CA LEU A 569 41.07 -3.14 17.46
C LEU A 569 40.37 -3.46 18.80
N GLY A 570 39.52 -4.49 18.80
CA GLY A 570 38.82 -4.98 20.01
C GLY A 570 37.67 -4.13 20.56
N LYS A 571 37.15 -3.13 19.83
CA LYS A 571 36.02 -2.30 20.28
C LYS A 571 34.83 -2.36 19.32
N TYR A 572 33.65 -2.07 19.85
CA TYR A 572 32.45 -1.92 19.04
C TYR A 572 32.41 -0.57 18.34
N GLY A 573 32.13 -0.58 17.04
CA GLY A 573 31.51 0.55 16.36
C GLY A 573 30.08 0.71 16.87
N SER A 574 29.55 1.93 16.88
CA SER A 574 28.15 2.15 17.24
C SER A 574 27.49 3.21 16.39
N ILE A 575 26.17 3.10 16.25
CA ILE A 575 25.33 4.08 15.56
C ILE A 575 23.95 4.10 16.19
N THR A 576 23.36 5.27 16.31
CA THR A 576 21.96 5.40 16.74
C THR A 576 21.05 5.35 15.52
N ILE A 577 20.08 4.43 15.55
CA ILE A 577 19.07 4.29 14.52
C ILE A 577 17.68 4.60 15.10
N THR A 578 16.74 4.92 14.23
CA THR A 578 15.32 5.03 14.57
C THR A 578 14.54 4.18 13.58
N CYS A 579 13.88 3.12 14.06
CA CYS A 579 13.16 2.19 13.20
C CYS A 579 12.00 1.51 13.93
N THR A 580 11.09 0.93 13.17
CA THR A 580 10.03 0.11 13.73
C THR A 580 10.57 -1.26 14.14
N MET A 581 10.33 -1.67 15.38
CA MET A 581 10.85 -2.90 15.99
C MET A 581 9.72 -3.86 16.38
N PRO A 582 9.95 -5.19 16.42
CA PRO A 582 8.99 -6.14 16.99
C PRO A 582 8.58 -5.76 18.43
N LEU A 583 7.40 -6.20 18.88
CA LEU A 583 6.99 -5.99 20.26
C LEU A 583 7.92 -6.74 21.24
N VAL A 584 8.25 -6.10 22.36
CA VAL A 584 8.90 -6.75 23.51
C VAL A 584 8.25 -6.29 24.81
N LEU A 585 8.00 -7.23 25.72
CA LEU A 585 7.26 -7.07 26.97
C LEU A 585 8.10 -7.51 28.18
N THR A 586 7.83 -6.91 29.35
CA THR A 586 8.41 -7.34 30.63
C THR A 586 7.83 -8.68 31.08
N ASN A 587 8.65 -9.48 31.77
CA ASN A 587 8.27 -10.81 32.26
C ASN A 587 7.20 -10.79 33.36
N THR A 588 6.99 -9.67 34.07
CA THR A 588 6.16 -9.60 35.27
C THR A 588 4.94 -8.68 35.17
N LYS A 589 4.87 -7.79 34.18
CA LYS A 589 3.76 -6.81 34.06
C LYS A 589 3.12 -6.71 32.68
N SER A 590 3.57 -7.50 31.69
CA SER A 590 3.14 -7.35 30.28
C SER A 590 3.29 -5.91 29.75
N GLU A 591 4.18 -5.13 30.37
CA GLU A 591 4.49 -3.75 30.01
C GLU A 591 5.46 -3.74 28.84
N VAL A 592 5.31 -2.79 27.93
CA VAL A 592 6.18 -2.67 26.75
C VAL A 592 7.57 -2.17 27.19
N ILE A 593 8.60 -2.90 26.78
CA ILE A 593 10.00 -2.47 26.96
C ILE A 593 10.38 -1.59 25.78
N TYR A 594 10.70 -0.33 26.07
CA TYR A 594 11.32 0.58 25.10
C TYR A 594 12.84 0.54 25.27
N SER A 595 13.59 0.94 24.24
CA SER A 595 15.04 1.05 24.33
C SER A 595 15.49 2.06 25.41
N SER A 596 16.73 1.89 25.92
CA SER A 596 17.25 2.71 27.02
C SER A 596 17.25 4.21 26.74
N ALA A 597 17.39 4.64 25.48
CA ALA A 597 17.33 6.05 25.10
C ALA A 597 15.92 6.66 25.23
N ASP A 598 14.86 5.84 25.22
CA ASP A 598 13.49 6.26 25.57
C ASP A 598 13.19 6.11 27.07
N GLN A 599 14.00 5.32 27.81
CA GLN A 599 13.90 5.15 29.28
C GLN A 599 14.61 6.27 30.07
N GLU A 600 15.67 6.86 29.53
CA GLU A 600 16.43 7.97 30.15
C GLU A 600 15.68 9.33 30.16
N ARG A 601 14.36 9.34 29.93
CA ARG A 601 13.57 10.57 29.84
C ARG A 601 13.28 11.18 31.21
N LYS A 602 13.27 12.51 31.26
CA LYS A 602 12.77 13.27 32.41
C LYS A 602 11.24 13.12 32.53
N ALA A 603 10.75 13.10 33.77
CA ALA A 603 9.31 13.06 34.03
C ALA A 603 8.57 14.19 33.28
N GLY A 604 7.52 13.84 32.53
CA GLY A 604 6.69 14.79 31.78
C GLY A 604 6.94 14.87 30.27
N GLU A 605 7.99 14.25 29.73
CA GLU A 605 8.20 14.20 28.27
C GLU A 605 7.38 13.08 27.59
N ARG A 606 6.70 13.42 26.48
CA ARG A 606 5.95 12.43 25.67
C ARG A 606 6.91 11.44 25.00
N ARG A 607 6.66 10.13 25.13
CA ARG A 607 7.40 9.09 24.39
C ARG A 607 7.34 9.36 22.88
N ASN A 608 8.47 9.17 22.19
CA ASN A 608 8.53 9.36 20.73
C ASN A 608 8.12 8.08 20.00
N ALA A 609 8.24 6.93 20.69
CA ALA A 609 7.81 5.64 20.19
C ALA A 609 6.37 5.33 20.59
N ASN A 610 5.60 4.78 19.64
CA ASN A 610 4.22 4.33 19.85
C ASN A 610 4.15 2.81 19.76
N THR A 611 3.39 2.17 20.64
CA THR A 611 3.12 0.73 20.51
C THR A 611 1.87 0.50 19.66
N LYS A 612 1.95 -0.44 18.72
CA LYS A 612 0.80 -0.95 17.97
C LYS A 612 0.54 -2.40 18.36
N ARG A 613 -0.48 -2.62 19.20
CA ARG A 613 -1.03 -3.94 19.57
C ARG A 613 -2.49 -4.14 19.15
N TYR A 614 -3.20 -3.04 18.90
CA TYR A 614 -4.55 -3.03 18.35
C TYR A 614 -4.51 -3.01 16.81
N GLY A 615 -5.60 -3.49 16.19
CA GLY A 615 -5.75 -3.52 14.72
C GLY A 615 -5.70 -4.93 14.11
N THR A 616 -5.72 -5.99 14.93
CA THR A 616 -5.85 -7.37 14.42
C THR A 616 -7.17 -7.54 13.67
N TYR A 617 -8.28 -7.01 14.20
CA TYR A 617 -9.58 -7.04 13.52
C TYR A 617 -9.48 -6.40 12.12
N ALA A 618 -8.93 -5.18 12.03
CA ALA A 618 -8.75 -4.50 10.75
C ALA A 618 -7.86 -5.26 9.76
N ASN A 619 -6.80 -5.94 10.25
CA ASN A 619 -5.96 -6.76 9.39
C ASN A 619 -6.71 -7.97 8.83
N VAL A 620 -7.67 -8.53 9.58
CA VAL A 620 -8.57 -9.58 9.09
C VAL A 620 -9.59 -9.00 8.10
N THR A 621 -10.23 -7.86 8.40
CA THR A 621 -11.14 -7.15 7.46
C THR A 621 -10.46 -6.90 6.11
N HIS A 622 -9.25 -6.33 6.14
CA HIS A 622 -8.45 -6.08 4.94
C HIS A 622 -8.01 -7.35 4.20
N SER A 623 -7.99 -8.51 4.87
CA SER A 623 -7.74 -9.77 4.18
C SER A 623 -8.98 -10.32 3.48
N ILE A 624 -10.18 -10.03 4.03
CA ILE A 624 -11.48 -10.41 3.48
C ILE A 624 -11.77 -9.56 2.24
N ASP A 625 -11.62 -8.23 2.31
CA ASP A 625 -11.80 -7.40 1.12
C ASP A 625 -10.77 -7.71 0.03
N GLY A 626 -9.51 -7.96 0.39
CA GLY A 626 -8.48 -8.36 -0.57
C GLY A 626 -8.83 -9.68 -1.25
N TRP A 627 -9.41 -10.63 -0.51
CA TRP A 627 -9.92 -11.88 -1.07
C TRP A 627 -11.11 -11.64 -2.00
N SER A 628 -12.09 -10.83 -1.57
CA SER A 628 -13.26 -10.48 -2.38
C SER A 628 -12.86 -9.82 -3.70
N LEU A 629 -11.88 -8.91 -3.65
CA LEU A 629 -11.33 -8.28 -4.84
C LEU A 629 -10.66 -9.31 -5.77
N ARG A 630 -9.83 -10.22 -5.24
CA ARG A 630 -9.18 -11.26 -6.04
C ARG A 630 -10.19 -12.15 -6.77
N THR A 631 -11.27 -12.57 -6.10
CA THR A 631 -12.30 -13.42 -6.73
C THR A 631 -13.12 -12.66 -7.76
N THR A 632 -13.45 -11.40 -7.48
CA THR A 632 -14.18 -10.52 -8.42
C THR A 632 -13.36 -10.23 -9.67
N VAL A 633 -12.07 -9.93 -9.51
CA VAL A 633 -11.17 -9.70 -10.65
C VAL A 633 -10.93 -10.96 -11.47
N ALA A 634 -10.80 -12.12 -10.83
CA ALA A 634 -10.70 -13.38 -11.56
C ALA A 634 -11.95 -13.64 -12.41
N ALA A 635 -13.13 -13.29 -11.90
CA ALA A 635 -14.39 -13.39 -12.65
C ALA A 635 -14.48 -12.35 -13.78
N LEU A 636 -14.02 -11.11 -13.57
CA LEU A 636 -13.95 -10.07 -14.61
C LEU A 636 -13.07 -10.52 -15.78
N TYR A 637 -11.87 -11.01 -15.46
CA TYR A 637 -10.93 -11.53 -16.44
C TYR A 637 -11.53 -12.71 -17.22
N ALA A 638 -12.18 -13.66 -16.53
CA ALA A 638 -12.83 -14.80 -17.18
C ALA A 638 -13.98 -14.39 -18.11
N ALA A 639 -14.69 -13.31 -17.79
CA ALA A 639 -15.76 -12.75 -18.60
C ALA A 639 -15.27 -11.82 -19.73
N GLY A 640 -13.96 -11.54 -19.81
CA GLY A 640 -13.36 -10.69 -20.84
C GLY A 640 -13.59 -9.19 -20.63
N PHE A 641 -13.96 -8.76 -19.42
CA PHE A 641 -14.11 -7.34 -19.10
C PHE A 641 -12.77 -6.70 -18.70
N ALA A 642 -12.65 -5.41 -18.99
CA ALA A 642 -11.57 -4.57 -18.47
C ALA A 642 -11.92 -3.96 -17.11
N GLY A 643 -10.89 -3.61 -16.35
CA GLY A 643 -11.08 -2.86 -15.11
C GLY A 643 -9.79 -2.46 -14.40
N VAL A 644 -9.94 -1.49 -13.52
CA VAL A 644 -8.95 -1.00 -12.57
C VAL A 644 -9.55 -1.08 -11.18
N ASN A 645 -8.76 -1.44 -10.17
CA ASN A 645 -9.31 -1.66 -8.84
C ASN A 645 -8.42 -1.04 -7.77
N ALA A 646 -9.05 -0.36 -6.81
CA ALA A 646 -8.39 0.27 -5.68
C ALA A 646 -9.05 -0.21 -4.38
N HIS A 647 -8.67 -1.40 -3.94
CA HIS A 647 -9.18 -2.07 -2.74
C HIS A 647 -10.69 -2.31 -2.77
N ASP A 648 -11.47 -1.42 -2.20
CA ASP A 648 -12.93 -1.42 -2.11
C ASP A 648 -13.63 -0.68 -3.26
N MET A 649 -12.86 0.00 -4.11
CA MET A 649 -13.34 0.63 -5.33
C MET A 649 -13.07 -0.23 -6.56
N TYR A 650 -14.14 -0.53 -7.32
CA TYR A 650 -14.12 -1.23 -8.59
C TYR A 650 -14.36 -0.23 -9.72
N ILE A 651 -13.49 -0.21 -10.72
CA ILE A 651 -13.60 0.67 -11.90
C ILE A 651 -13.65 -0.24 -13.14
N TYR A 652 -14.80 -0.35 -13.79
CA TYR A 652 -15.08 -1.44 -14.74
C TYR A 652 -16.04 -1.02 -15.86
N GLN A 653 -16.13 -1.79 -16.93
CA GLN A 653 -17.10 -1.53 -18.01
C GLN A 653 -18.54 -1.72 -17.53
N ALA A 654 -19.46 -0.80 -17.79
CA ALA A 654 -20.78 -0.77 -17.14
C ALA A 654 -21.57 -2.10 -17.19
N ASN A 655 -21.45 -2.89 -18.26
CA ASN A 655 -22.10 -4.20 -18.37
C ASN A 655 -21.55 -5.26 -17.38
N ALA A 656 -20.30 -5.11 -16.94
CA ALA A 656 -19.69 -6.00 -15.97
C ALA A 656 -20.38 -5.96 -14.59
N TYR A 657 -21.16 -4.91 -14.29
CA TYR A 657 -21.90 -4.81 -13.03
C TYR A 657 -22.86 -5.99 -12.84
N GLU A 658 -23.77 -6.19 -13.81
CA GLU A 658 -24.75 -7.28 -13.75
C GLU A 658 -24.11 -8.64 -14.03
N ASP A 659 -23.16 -8.70 -14.97
CA ASP A 659 -22.59 -9.96 -15.43
C ASP A 659 -21.60 -10.57 -14.42
N VAL A 660 -20.92 -9.73 -13.63
CA VAL A 660 -19.82 -10.17 -12.77
C VAL A 660 -19.85 -9.53 -11.38
N ILE A 661 -19.76 -8.20 -11.29
CA ILE A 661 -19.46 -7.49 -10.02
C ILE A 661 -20.54 -7.80 -8.98
N ASN A 662 -21.80 -7.52 -9.28
CA ASN A 662 -22.90 -7.67 -8.33
C ASN A 662 -23.10 -9.15 -7.93
N PRO A 663 -23.24 -10.12 -8.85
CA PRO A 663 -23.38 -11.53 -8.46
C PRO A 663 -22.19 -12.07 -7.66
N GLN A 664 -20.96 -11.69 -8.01
CA GLN A 664 -19.77 -12.18 -7.34
C GLN A 664 -19.62 -11.57 -5.93
N LEU A 665 -19.99 -10.31 -5.73
CA LEU A 665 -19.99 -9.67 -4.41
C LEU A 665 -21.08 -10.23 -3.50
N VAL A 666 -22.29 -10.46 -4.01
CA VAL A 666 -23.36 -11.16 -3.26
C VAL A 666 -22.89 -12.56 -2.84
N LYS A 667 -22.29 -13.32 -3.77
CA LYS A 667 -21.69 -14.62 -3.48
C LYS A 667 -20.60 -14.53 -2.40
N ASN A 668 -19.75 -13.51 -2.44
CA ASN A 668 -18.71 -13.31 -1.43
C ASN A 668 -19.29 -12.99 -0.05
N LEU A 669 -20.31 -12.13 0.05
CA LEU A 669 -21.00 -11.80 1.31
C LEU A 669 -21.64 -13.05 1.93
N LYS A 670 -22.33 -13.85 1.12
CA LYS A 670 -22.91 -15.13 1.56
C LYS A 670 -21.85 -16.08 2.11
N ARG A 671 -20.71 -16.17 1.44
CA ARG A 671 -19.59 -17.03 1.87
C ARG A 671 -18.96 -16.53 3.17
N VAL A 672 -18.83 -15.22 3.37
CA VAL A 672 -18.39 -14.63 4.64
C VAL A 672 -19.35 -15.01 5.78
N ARG A 673 -20.66 -14.91 5.55
CA ARG A 673 -21.68 -15.33 6.53
C ARG A 673 -21.57 -16.82 6.90
N GLN A 674 -21.34 -17.68 5.92
CA GLN A 674 -21.23 -19.12 6.12
C GLN A 674 -19.91 -19.54 6.80
N GLU A 675 -18.78 -19.00 6.35
CA GLU A 675 -17.45 -19.43 6.79
C GLU A 675 -16.92 -18.63 7.98
N ARG A 676 -17.57 -17.54 8.40
CA ARG A 676 -17.23 -16.75 9.60
C ARG A 676 -15.72 -16.44 9.72
N PRO A 677 -15.12 -15.75 8.73
CA PRO A 677 -13.68 -15.54 8.65
C PRO A 677 -13.06 -14.79 9.84
N TYR A 678 -13.75 -13.82 10.47
CA TYR A 678 -13.26 -13.15 11.68
C TYR A 678 -13.11 -14.17 12.81
N THR A 679 -14.18 -14.88 13.14
CA THR A 679 -14.19 -15.89 14.19
C THR A 679 -13.12 -16.95 13.94
N ASN A 680 -13.06 -17.48 12.72
CA ASN A 680 -12.10 -18.50 12.33
C ASN A 680 -10.65 -18.00 12.35
N ALA A 681 -10.39 -16.74 11.98
CA ALA A 681 -9.05 -16.17 12.09
C ALA A 681 -8.59 -16.10 13.55
N LEU A 682 -9.45 -15.63 14.47
CA LEU A 682 -9.09 -15.52 15.88
C LEU A 682 -8.84 -16.88 16.53
N VAL A 683 -9.68 -17.88 16.23
CA VAL A 683 -9.50 -19.28 16.67
C VAL A 683 -8.17 -19.82 16.17
N GLN A 684 -7.84 -19.62 14.90
CA GLN A 684 -6.57 -20.06 14.32
C GLN A 684 -5.36 -19.41 15.00
N MET A 685 -5.42 -18.09 15.26
CA MET A 685 -4.35 -17.37 15.93
C MET A 685 -4.13 -17.90 17.35
N ASN A 686 -5.21 -18.15 18.09
CA ASN A 686 -5.13 -18.67 19.45
C ASN A 686 -4.57 -20.11 19.48
N ASN A 687 -5.05 -20.98 18.60
CA ASN A 687 -4.65 -22.38 18.56
C ASN A 687 -3.21 -22.61 18.09
N LYS A 688 -2.67 -21.69 17.26
CA LYS A 688 -1.30 -21.77 16.74
C LYS A 688 -0.27 -21.00 17.57
N ARG A 689 -0.69 -20.46 18.72
CA ARG A 689 0.17 -19.67 19.60
C ARG A 689 1.26 -20.54 20.23
N VAL A 690 2.50 -20.05 20.24
CA VAL A 690 3.61 -20.66 20.99
C VAL A 690 3.28 -20.61 22.49
N GLY A 691 3.44 -21.72 23.18
CA GLY A 691 3.03 -21.87 24.59
C GLY A 691 1.56 -22.26 24.78
N GLY A 692 0.83 -22.53 23.70
CA GLY A 692 -0.55 -23.01 23.71
C GLY A 692 -1.62 -21.91 23.75
N PRO A 693 -2.91 -22.30 23.64
CA PRO A 693 -4.03 -21.37 23.58
C PRO A 693 -4.25 -20.61 24.88
N VAL A 694 -4.65 -19.34 24.77
CA VAL A 694 -5.09 -18.49 25.88
C VAL A 694 -6.57 -18.77 26.16
N LYS A 695 -6.94 -18.89 27.44
CA LYS A 695 -8.33 -19.06 27.90
C LYS A 695 -9.11 -17.74 27.79
N GLY A 696 -10.44 -17.82 27.78
CA GLY A 696 -11.32 -16.64 27.77
C GLY A 696 -11.45 -15.98 26.39
N MET A 697 -11.43 -16.79 25.32
CA MET A 697 -11.84 -16.30 24.00
C MET A 697 -13.29 -15.78 24.09
N PRO A 698 -13.59 -14.60 23.53
CA PRO A 698 -14.91 -14.01 23.64
C PRO A 698 -15.93 -14.88 22.90
N GLU A 699 -17.13 -14.97 23.46
CA GLU A 699 -18.30 -15.42 22.73
C GLU A 699 -18.78 -14.27 21.85
N PHE A 700 -18.89 -14.51 20.55
CA PHE A 700 -19.35 -13.50 19.60
C PHE A 700 -20.87 -13.46 19.55
N ILE A 701 -21.42 -12.25 19.54
CA ILE A 701 -22.85 -12.01 19.40
C ILE A 701 -23.21 -12.08 17.91
N TYR A 702 -24.30 -12.78 17.58
CA TYR A 702 -24.82 -12.86 16.22
C TYR A 702 -26.26 -12.39 16.19
N GLY A 703 -26.60 -11.60 15.17
CA GLY A 703 -27.95 -11.11 14.93
C GLY A 703 -28.79 -12.07 14.10
N THR A 704 -29.89 -11.54 13.57
CA THR A 704 -30.95 -12.30 12.89
C THR A 704 -31.07 -12.02 11.39
N ALA A 705 -30.20 -11.18 10.80
CA ALA A 705 -30.25 -10.86 9.38
C ALA A 705 -30.08 -12.11 8.50
N THR A 706 -30.95 -12.30 7.52
CA THR A 706 -31.04 -13.55 6.76
C THR A 706 -30.20 -13.52 5.49
N THR A 707 -29.80 -14.70 5.01
CA THR A 707 -28.95 -14.81 3.80
C THR A 707 -29.72 -14.38 2.54
N GLU A 708 -31.04 -14.51 2.53
CA GLU A 708 -31.94 -14.09 1.45
C GLU A 708 -31.97 -12.57 1.28
N GLU A 709 -31.68 -11.80 2.34
CA GLU A 709 -31.60 -10.34 2.24
C GLU A 709 -30.42 -9.89 1.38
N LEU A 710 -29.33 -10.66 1.38
CA LEU A 710 -28.13 -10.37 0.57
C LEU A 710 -28.42 -10.48 -0.94
N ASP A 711 -29.33 -11.38 -1.34
CA ASP A 711 -29.75 -11.51 -2.75
C ASP A 711 -30.55 -10.30 -3.25
N LYS A 712 -31.18 -9.59 -2.32
CA LYS A 712 -32.05 -8.44 -2.60
C LYS A 712 -31.34 -7.10 -2.42
N ALA A 713 -30.06 -7.11 -2.02
CA ALA A 713 -29.30 -5.90 -1.82
C ALA A 713 -28.99 -5.23 -3.17
N THR A 714 -29.50 -4.01 -3.37
CA THR A 714 -29.32 -3.25 -4.62
C THR A 714 -28.42 -2.03 -4.49
N CYS A 715 -27.95 -1.71 -3.28
CA CYS A 715 -27.36 -0.40 -2.95
C CYS A 715 -25.95 -0.49 -2.32
N PHE A 716 -25.31 -1.66 -2.30
CA PHE A 716 -24.05 -1.83 -1.56
C PHE A 716 -22.81 -1.24 -2.27
N LEU A 717 -22.92 -0.87 -3.55
CA LEU A 717 -21.95 -0.08 -4.29
C LEU A 717 -22.53 1.29 -4.67
N SER A 718 -21.72 2.34 -4.65
CA SER A 718 -22.11 3.71 -5.03
C SER A 718 -20.98 4.44 -5.77
N ALA A 719 -21.34 5.39 -6.65
CA ALA A 719 -20.40 6.22 -7.40
C ALA A 719 -19.64 7.25 -6.53
#